data_AF-X0M891-F1
#
_entry.id   AF-X0M891-F1
#
_cell.length_a   1.000
_cell.length_b   1.000
_cell.length_c   1.000
_cell.angle_alpha   90.00
_cell.angle_beta   90.00
_cell.angle_gamma   90.00
#
_symmetry.space_group_name_H-M   'P 1'
#
loop_
_entity.id
_entity.type
_entity.pdbx_description
1 polymer ?
#
loop_
_entity_poly.entity_id
_entity_poly.type
_entity_poly.pdbx_seq_one_letter_code
_entity_poly.pdbx_strand_id
1 'polypeptide(L)'
;MAEKDLGKAEEAIAANHHTEQADPAYRNSIDTDSTRHGPAEHNNGGVSIEQAEAEFAELQREFTGVSRASRRKSRASVADPEKNVHAEDNEVESIFDLEAALRGGLDREREVGIKSKHIGVYWNDLTVKGYGGMSNYVPTFPDAFVNFFDVITPVIRMLGLGPKPEQVALLDKFKGVCKPGEMVLVLGKPGSGCTTFLKTIANQRWGYTAVEGEVLYGKWKNTEFDQYRGEAVYSAEDDIHHPTLTVEQTLGFALDTKMPKLRPGNMSKQEFKESVITTLLKMFNIEHTRHTIVGDHFVRGVSGGERKRVSIAEAMICSGAVFSWDNSTRGLDASTALDFAKSLRIQTNLYKTTTFVSLYQASENIYNLFDKVMVIDGGKEVYFGPAASARSYFEGLGFAPRPRQTSADYLTGCTDAFEREYAPGRSEENAPHDPETLEQAFKKSDAFKSLEAEMAEYKASLAHEEETHNNFQLAVKEGKRGTSKRSVYQVGFHLQVWALMKRQFTLKLQDRFNLFVGWFRSIVIAIVLGTLYLNLGKTSASAFSKGGLLFVALLFNAFQAFSELASTMTGRTIVNKHKAYAFHRPSALWIAQIFVDQVFAASQILVFSIIVYFMTNLVRDAGAFFTFYLMILSGNIAMTLFFRIIGCVSPGFDQAIKFAVVVITLFVVTSGYIIQYEQEQVWLRWIFWINPLGLSFSGMMMNEFQGLEMTCTADSLIPAGPQYTDINHQVCTLPGSKSGTTLVSGSDYVAQGFSYHPGDLWRNWGIVLALIVFFLILNVVLGEFVNFGMGGNAAKVYAKPNKERKTLNEKLAAKKDARTKDKSNEEGSEITIKSERVLTWENLNYDVPVPGGERRLLNNVYGYVRPGELTALMGASGAGKTTLLDVLAARKNIGVISGDILIDAMKPGKTFQRSTSYAEQLDVHEPTQTVREAFRFSAELRQPFHVPMEERYAYVEEIISLLEMESIADAIIGTPEFGLTVEQRKRVTIGVELAAKPELMLFLDEPTSGLDSQSAFNIVRFLKKLAASGQAILCTIHQPNAALFENFDRLLLLQRGGRTVYFGDIGKDAHVLRSYLKSHGAEAGPTDNVAEYMLEAIGAGSAPRVGDRDWADIWEDSAEFADVKETIIRLKRERQAAGATVTVNDPELEKEYASPFKHQMMVVCKRMFLSFWRSPDYIFTRIFSHVAVALSEYSS
;
A
#
# COMPACT_ATOMS: atom_id res chain seq x y z
N MET A 1 44.50 -61.81 -14.13
CA MET A 1 44.70 -62.46 -12.82
C MET A 1 43.44 -62.24 -12.01
N ALA A 2 42.69 -63.24 -11.54
CA ALA A 2 42.72 -64.68 -11.84
C ALA A 2 41.36 -65.30 -11.41
N GLU A 3 40.86 -66.30 -12.16
CA GLU A 3 39.85 -67.33 -11.75
C GLU A 3 38.48 -66.86 -11.18
N LYS A 4 37.30 -67.44 -11.48
CA LYS A 4 36.82 -68.64 -12.22
C LYS A 4 35.39 -68.30 -12.74
N ASP A 5 34.97 -68.68 -13.95
CA ASP A 5 34.30 -69.95 -14.34
C ASP A 5 33.06 -70.31 -13.48
N LEU A 6 31.93 -70.84 -13.99
CA LEU A 6 31.45 -71.20 -15.34
C LEU A 6 29.94 -71.57 -15.23
N GLY A 7 29.13 -71.51 -16.31
CA GLY A 7 27.94 -72.39 -16.40
C GLY A 7 26.73 -71.91 -17.20
N LYS A 8 26.31 -72.70 -18.20
CA LYS A 8 25.00 -72.65 -18.89
C LYS A 8 24.04 -73.67 -18.25
N ALA A 9 22.72 -73.51 -18.42
CA ALA A 9 21.78 -74.58 -18.83
C ALA A 9 20.32 -74.09 -18.93
N GLU A 10 19.53 -74.76 -19.76
CA GLU A 10 18.07 -74.64 -19.92
C GLU A 10 17.34 -75.75 -19.11
N GLU A 11 16.00 -75.78 -19.19
CA GLU A 11 15.10 -76.93 -18.90
C GLU A 11 14.95 -77.40 -17.42
N ALA A 12 13.84 -78.00 -16.97
CA ALA A 12 12.44 -78.14 -17.44
C ALA A 12 11.57 -78.79 -16.30
N ILE A 13 10.35 -79.25 -16.63
CA ILE A 13 9.47 -80.21 -15.88
C ILE A 13 8.65 -79.54 -14.74
N ALA A 14 7.33 -79.29 -14.86
CA ALA A 14 6.14 -80.19 -14.96
C ALA A 14 5.74 -80.85 -13.60
N ALA A 15 4.48 -81.20 -13.31
CA ALA A 15 3.31 -81.41 -14.17
C ALA A 15 1.93 -81.33 -13.43
N ASN A 16 0.84 -81.37 -14.23
CA ASN A 16 -0.49 -81.95 -13.96
C ASN A 16 -1.47 -81.20 -13.02
N HIS A 17 -2.80 -81.21 -13.23
CA HIS A 17 -3.74 -81.73 -14.25
C HIS A 17 -5.03 -80.83 -14.14
N HIS A 18 -6.05 -80.74 -15.01
CA HIS A 18 -6.67 -81.67 -15.98
C HIS A 18 -7.45 -80.86 -17.07
N THR A 19 -7.70 -81.49 -18.23
CA THR A 19 -8.81 -81.37 -19.24
C THR A 19 -9.97 -80.37 -19.00
N GLU A 20 -10.66 -79.80 -20.01
CA GLU A 20 -11.03 -80.36 -21.33
C GLU A 20 -11.42 -79.31 -22.42
N GLN A 21 -11.80 -79.80 -23.61
CA GLN A 21 -11.83 -79.18 -24.94
C GLN A 21 -12.95 -78.15 -25.28
N ALA A 22 -12.72 -77.44 -26.40
CA ALA A 22 -13.65 -77.12 -27.51
C ALA A 22 -14.41 -75.76 -27.58
N ASP A 23 -14.13 -75.07 -28.70
CA ASP A 23 -14.94 -74.15 -29.52
C ASP A 23 -16.25 -74.85 -30.03
N PRO A 24 -17.25 -74.23 -30.73
CA PRO A 24 -17.28 -72.88 -31.31
C PRO A 24 -18.66 -72.14 -31.41
N ALA A 25 -18.62 -70.93 -31.98
CA ALA A 25 -19.52 -70.39 -33.03
C ALA A 25 -21.07 -70.21 -32.88
N TYR A 26 -21.48 -68.97 -33.23
CA TYR A 26 -22.55 -68.59 -34.20
C TYR A 26 -24.06 -68.53 -33.86
N ARG A 27 -24.72 -67.60 -34.59
CA ARG A 27 -26.18 -67.44 -34.84
C ARG A 27 -27.00 -66.93 -33.64
N ASN A 28 -28.05 -66.11 -33.79
CA ASN A 28 -28.74 -65.46 -34.93
C ASN A 28 -29.69 -64.41 -34.28
N SER A 29 -30.38 -63.43 -34.90
CA SER A 29 -30.60 -62.95 -36.28
C SER A 29 -31.71 -61.88 -36.23
N ILE A 30 -31.86 -61.00 -37.25
CA ILE A 30 -33.16 -60.46 -37.75
C ILE A 30 -33.99 -59.59 -36.76
N ASP A 31 -34.76 -58.55 -37.05
CA ASP A 31 -34.92 -57.52 -38.10
C ASP A 31 -35.77 -56.38 -37.41
N THR A 32 -36.19 -55.23 -37.94
CA THR A 32 -36.33 -54.71 -39.32
C THR A 32 -36.20 -53.16 -39.32
N ASP A 33 -36.43 -52.53 -40.48
CA ASP A 33 -36.37 -51.09 -40.76
C ASP A 33 -37.45 -50.19 -40.07
N SER A 34 -36.99 -48.99 -39.66
CA SER A 34 -37.60 -47.68 -39.98
C SER A 34 -38.69 -46.98 -39.11
N THR A 35 -38.38 -45.70 -38.83
CA THR A 35 -39.23 -44.47 -38.78
C THR A 35 -39.67 -43.80 -37.45
N ARG A 36 -39.41 -42.47 -37.42
CA ARG A 36 -40.03 -41.33 -36.68
C ARG A 36 -39.50 -40.85 -35.30
N HIS A 37 -38.67 -39.81 -35.39
CA HIS A 37 -38.58 -38.56 -34.59
C HIS A 37 -39.07 -38.50 -33.12
N GLY A 38 -38.13 -38.12 -32.24
CA GLY A 38 -38.29 -37.47 -30.93
C GLY A 38 -36.95 -36.78 -30.54
N PRO A 39 -36.93 -35.66 -29.80
CA PRO A 39 -35.81 -34.70 -29.84
C PRO A 39 -34.63 -34.99 -28.90
N ALA A 40 -33.49 -34.35 -29.18
CA ALA A 40 -32.27 -34.40 -28.38
C ALA A 40 -32.36 -33.57 -27.09
N GLU A 41 -31.75 -34.07 -26.02
CA GLU A 41 -31.59 -33.35 -24.74
C GLU A 41 -30.34 -32.46 -24.73
N HIS A 42 -30.40 -31.39 -23.94
CA HIS A 42 -29.33 -30.41 -23.79
C HIS A 42 -28.12 -30.95 -22.99
N ASN A 43 -26.91 -30.74 -23.50
CA ASN A 43 -25.70 -30.81 -22.68
C ASN A 43 -25.66 -29.63 -21.70
N ASN A 44 -25.58 -29.93 -20.39
CA ASN A 44 -25.29 -28.94 -19.36
C ASN A 44 -23.81 -28.51 -19.43
N GLY A 45 -23.56 -27.28 -19.89
CA GLY A 45 -22.23 -26.69 -19.98
C GLY A 45 -21.68 -26.18 -18.65
N GLY A 46 -21.45 -27.08 -17.70
CA GLY A 46 -20.63 -26.79 -16.51
C GLY A 46 -19.15 -27.11 -16.75
N VAL A 47 -18.24 -26.34 -16.17
CA VAL A 47 -16.81 -26.71 -16.15
C VAL A 47 -16.67 -28.00 -15.33
N SER A 48 -16.07 -29.04 -15.92
CA SER A 48 -15.94 -30.34 -15.25
C SER A 48 -14.95 -30.24 -14.09
N ILE A 49 -15.48 -30.35 -12.86
CA ILE A 49 -14.69 -30.25 -11.62
C ILE A 49 -13.66 -31.39 -11.55
N GLU A 50 -14.07 -32.60 -11.95
CA GLU A 50 -13.18 -33.77 -12.03
C GLU A 50 -12.04 -33.55 -13.02
N GLN A 51 -12.29 -32.80 -14.11
CA GLN A 51 -11.27 -32.50 -15.10
C GLN A 51 -10.23 -31.50 -14.58
N ALA A 52 -10.63 -30.48 -13.84
CA ALA A 52 -9.68 -29.53 -13.23
C ALA A 52 -8.82 -30.19 -12.12
N GLU A 53 -9.40 -31.07 -11.31
CA GLU A 53 -8.65 -31.89 -10.33
C GLU A 53 -7.70 -32.89 -11.04
N ALA A 54 -8.15 -33.51 -12.15
CA ALA A 54 -7.34 -34.44 -12.94
C ALA A 54 -6.19 -33.75 -13.68
N GLU A 55 -6.43 -32.61 -14.35
CA GLU A 55 -5.41 -31.81 -15.05
C GLU A 55 -4.32 -31.34 -14.07
N PHE A 56 -4.69 -30.94 -12.84
CA PHE A 56 -3.72 -30.60 -11.80
C PHE A 56 -2.89 -31.83 -11.37
N ALA A 57 -3.52 -32.98 -11.15
CA ALA A 57 -2.83 -34.23 -10.79
C ALA A 57 -1.96 -34.79 -11.93
N GLU A 58 -2.33 -34.55 -13.19
CA GLU A 58 -1.59 -34.94 -14.39
C GLU A 58 -0.36 -34.05 -14.58
N LEU A 59 -0.52 -32.72 -14.52
CA LEU A 59 0.60 -31.77 -14.44
C LEU A 59 1.56 -32.12 -13.30
N GLN A 60 1.06 -32.41 -12.10
CA GLN A 60 1.87 -32.82 -10.95
C GLN A 60 2.66 -34.11 -11.22
N ARG A 61 2.09 -35.07 -11.98
CA ARG A 61 2.79 -36.29 -12.42
C ARG A 61 3.85 -35.99 -13.47
N GLU A 62 3.60 -35.10 -14.42
CA GLU A 62 4.62 -34.64 -15.38
C GLU A 62 5.79 -33.97 -14.69
N PHE A 63 5.55 -33.02 -13.77
CA PHE A 63 6.59 -32.38 -12.95
C PHE A 63 7.42 -33.41 -12.14
N THR A 64 6.76 -34.45 -11.61
CA THR A 64 7.44 -35.54 -10.90
C THR A 64 8.27 -36.42 -11.84
N GLY A 65 7.80 -36.62 -13.08
CA GLY A 65 8.51 -37.34 -14.15
C GLY A 65 9.77 -36.62 -14.61
N VAL A 66 9.67 -35.31 -14.88
CA VAL A 66 10.80 -34.46 -15.30
C VAL A 66 11.88 -34.41 -14.22
N SER A 67 11.49 -34.33 -12.94
CA SER A 67 12.42 -34.39 -11.79
C SER A 67 13.12 -35.75 -11.64
N ARG A 68 12.53 -36.84 -12.14
CA ARG A 68 13.19 -38.16 -12.22
C ARG A 68 14.09 -38.28 -13.46
N ALA A 69 13.77 -37.61 -14.57
CA ALA A 69 14.60 -37.58 -15.77
C ALA A 69 15.91 -36.80 -15.54
N SER A 70 15.85 -35.62 -14.89
CA SER A 70 17.04 -34.83 -14.52
C SER A 70 17.99 -35.61 -13.60
N ARG A 71 17.44 -36.31 -12.58
CA ARG A 71 18.16 -37.24 -11.69
C ARG A 71 18.87 -38.39 -12.42
N ARG A 72 18.45 -38.75 -13.64
CA ARG A 72 19.07 -39.84 -14.42
C ARG A 72 20.21 -39.34 -15.31
N LYS A 73 20.17 -38.08 -15.80
CA LYS A 73 21.30 -37.44 -16.49
C LYS A 73 22.43 -37.03 -15.51
N SER A 74 22.11 -36.52 -14.32
CA SER A 74 23.14 -36.09 -13.35
C SER A 74 23.96 -37.23 -12.74
N ARG A 75 23.40 -38.44 -12.65
CA ARG A 75 24.05 -39.61 -12.03
C ARG A 75 25.07 -40.32 -12.94
N ALA A 76 25.30 -39.82 -14.15
CA ALA A 76 26.18 -40.43 -15.14
C ALA A 76 27.59 -39.77 -15.24
N SER A 77 27.89 -38.72 -14.46
CA SER A 77 29.11 -37.92 -14.66
C SER A 77 29.76 -37.31 -13.40
N VAL A 78 29.97 -38.11 -12.34
CA VAL A 78 31.01 -37.78 -11.34
C VAL A 78 31.72 -39.06 -10.88
N ALA A 79 33.03 -39.10 -11.08
CA ALA A 79 33.94 -40.07 -10.48
C ALA A 79 35.27 -39.37 -10.13
N ASP A 80 35.30 -38.71 -8.97
CA ASP A 80 36.56 -38.34 -8.28
C ASP A 80 36.27 -37.99 -6.81
N PRO A 81 36.93 -38.61 -5.79
CA PRO A 81 36.51 -38.50 -4.39
C PRO A 81 37.38 -37.60 -3.49
N GLU A 82 38.10 -36.60 -4.01
CA GLU A 82 38.99 -35.73 -3.20
C GLU A 82 38.68 -34.23 -3.29
N LYS A 83 37.45 -33.82 -2.92
CA LYS A 83 37.15 -32.43 -2.51
C LYS A 83 35.82 -32.34 -1.75
N ASN A 84 35.83 -32.67 -0.46
CA ASN A 84 34.64 -32.59 0.40
C ASN A 84 34.93 -31.92 1.76
N VAL A 85 35.10 -30.60 1.71
CA VAL A 85 34.80 -29.69 2.82
C VAL A 85 34.06 -28.51 2.17
N HIS A 86 32.93 -28.09 2.75
CA HIS A 86 31.91 -27.21 2.14
C HIS A 86 30.99 -27.90 1.11
N ALA A 87 30.05 -28.70 1.62
CA ALA A 87 28.74 -28.86 1.01
C ALA A 87 27.70 -28.42 2.04
N GLU A 88 26.99 -27.32 1.77
CA GLU A 88 25.80 -26.93 2.51
C GLU A 88 24.63 -27.84 2.12
N ASP A 89 23.68 -28.06 3.04
CA ASP A 89 22.52 -28.90 2.83
C ASP A 89 21.58 -28.31 1.74
N ASN A 90 21.78 -28.72 0.49
CA ASN A 90 20.83 -28.50 -0.59
C ASN A 90 19.62 -29.45 -0.43
N GLU A 91 18.72 -29.14 0.50
CA GLU A 91 17.36 -29.66 0.46
C GLU A 91 16.65 -29.13 -0.79
N VAL A 92 16.56 -29.97 -1.83
CA VAL A 92 15.79 -29.65 -3.04
C VAL A 92 14.30 -29.74 -2.70
N GLU A 93 13.61 -28.60 -2.80
CA GLU A 93 12.21 -28.40 -2.43
C GLU A 93 11.27 -29.53 -2.88
N SER A 94 10.51 -30.07 -1.94
CA SER A 94 9.33 -30.88 -2.25
C SER A 94 8.14 -29.96 -2.53
N ILE A 95 7.50 -30.14 -3.69
CA ILE A 95 6.32 -29.35 -4.09
C ILE A 95 5.22 -29.54 -3.04
N PHE A 96 4.78 -28.45 -2.42
CA PHE A 96 3.81 -28.45 -1.35
C PHE A 96 2.38 -28.70 -1.87
N ASP A 97 1.76 -29.79 -1.42
CA ASP A 97 0.37 -30.12 -1.74
C ASP A 97 -0.59 -29.37 -0.79
N LEU A 98 -1.07 -28.21 -1.28
CA LEU A 98 -2.03 -27.38 -0.56
C LEU A 98 -3.36 -28.10 -0.31
N GLU A 99 -3.84 -28.89 -1.27
CA GLU A 99 -5.13 -29.54 -1.16
C GLU A 99 -5.10 -30.66 -0.11
N ALA A 100 -4.08 -31.52 -0.12
CA ALA A 100 -3.89 -32.52 0.92
C ALA A 100 -3.73 -31.89 2.31
N ALA A 101 -3.02 -30.75 2.41
CA ALA A 101 -2.86 -30.02 3.66
C ALA A 101 -4.19 -29.45 4.19
N LEU A 102 -5.00 -28.85 3.32
CA LEU A 102 -6.30 -28.27 3.70
C LEU A 102 -7.37 -29.35 3.96
N ARG A 103 -7.48 -30.38 3.12
CA ARG A 103 -8.36 -31.55 3.35
C ARG A 103 -8.04 -32.21 4.70
N GLY A 104 -6.75 -32.50 4.97
CA GLY A 104 -6.30 -33.06 6.24
C GLY A 104 -6.49 -32.14 7.46
N GLY A 105 -6.55 -30.82 7.26
CA GLY A 105 -6.97 -29.87 8.29
C GLY A 105 -8.47 -29.95 8.58
N LEU A 106 -9.28 -29.97 7.53
CA LEU A 106 -10.74 -29.97 7.57
C LEU A 106 -11.33 -31.29 8.12
N ASP A 107 -10.67 -32.42 7.85
CA ASP A 107 -11.05 -33.70 8.47
C ASP A 107 -10.78 -33.71 9.98
N ARG A 108 -9.65 -33.15 10.44
CA ARG A 108 -9.39 -32.96 11.88
C ARG A 108 -10.35 -31.96 12.54
N GLU A 109 -10.89 -30.99 11.80
CA GLU A 109 -11.96 -30.11 12.27
C GLU A 109 -13.27 -30.88 12.47
N ARG A 110 -13.63 -31.75 11.51
CA ARG A 110 -14.80 -32.64 11.59
C ARG A 110 -14.68 -33.64 12.74
N GLU A 111 -13.53 -34.26 12.94
CA GLU A 111 -13.23 -35.17 14.07
C GLU A 111 -13.43 -34.49 15.44
N VAL A 112 -13.08 -33.21 15.54
CA VAL A 112 -13.26 -32.39 16.76
C VAL A 112 -14.68 -31.81 16.86
N GLY A 113 -15.54 -32.05 15.86
CA GLY A 113 -16.95 -31.64 15.84
C GLY A 113 -17.19 -30.18 15.45
N ILE A 114 -16.21 -29.51 14.85
CA ILE A 114 -16.32 -28.11 14.43
C ILE A 114 -17.31 -28.00 13.26
N LYS A 115 -18.37 -27.22 13.45
CA LYS A 115 -19.39 -26.96 12.41
C LYS A 115 -18.85 -26.00 11.34
N SER A 116 -19.25 -26.22 10.08
CA SER A 116 -18.84 -25.39 8.96
C SER A 116 -19.65 -24.08 8.85
N LYS A 117 -19.10 -23.11 8.11
CA LYS A 117 -19.63 -21.73 7.99
C LYS A 117 -20.04 -21.40 6.55
N HIS A 118 -21.09 -22.03 6.03
CA HIS A 118 -21.52 -21.79 4.65
C HIS A 118 -22.54 -20.63 4.60
N ILE A 119 -22.25 -19.58 3.85
CA ILE A 119 -23.16 -18.44 3.59
C ILE A 119 -22.97 -17.98 2.14
N GLY A 120 -24.09 -17.80 1.43
CA GLY A 120 -24.16 -17.10 0.15
C GLY A 120 -24.59 -15.64 0.33
N VAL A 121 -24.42 -14.83 -0.71
CA VAL A 121 -24.82 -13.41 -0.71
C VAL A 121 -25.77 -13.14 -1.87
N TYR A 122 -26.88 -12.49 -1.56
CA TYR A 122 -27.92 -12.07 -2.50
C TYR A 122 -28.06 -10.55 -2.47
N TRP A 123 -28.16 -9.91 -3.63
CA TRP A 123 -28.42 -8.47 -3.74
C TRP A 123 -29.47 -8.17 -4.82
N ASN A 124 -30.42 -7.29 -4.52
CA ASN A 124 -31.44 -6.85 -5.46
C ASN A 124 -31.67 -5.34 -5.39
N ASP A 125 -31.68 -4.69 -6.55
CA ASP A 125 -31.79 -3.23 -6.73
C ASP A 125 -30.74 -2.43 -5.92
N LEU A 126 -29.55 -3.02 -5.72
CA LEU A 126 -28.47 -2.45 -4.94
C LEU A 126 -27.95 -1.16 -5.57
N THR A 127 -28.10 -0.05 -4.83
CA THR A 127 -27.75 1.30 -5.28
C THR A 127 -26.88 1.97 -4.23
N VAL A 128 -25.68 2.42 -4.59
CA VAL A 128 -24.75 3.12 -3.69
C VAL A 128 -24.63 4.57 -4.11
N LYS A 129 -24.87 5.51 -3.19
CA LYS A 129 -24.77 6.96 -3.45
C LYS A 129 -23.57 7.56 -2.73
N GLY A 130 -22.91 8.49 -3.40
CA GLY A 130 -21.78 9.26 -2.88
C GLY A 130 -21.86 10.72 -3.30
N TYR A 131 -20.97 11.54 -2.74
CA TYR A 131 -20.83 12.93 -3.18
C TYR A 131 -20.01 12.98 -4.48
N GLY A 132 -20.59 13.58 -5.53
CA GLY A 132 -19.97 13.71 -6.85
C GLY A 132 -20.38 15.01 -7.54
N GLY A 133 -19.84 15.26 -8.74
CA GLY A 133 -20.24 16.38 -9.61
C GLY A 133 -19.70 17.78 -9.26
N MET A 134 -19.37 18.08 -7.99
CA MET A 134 -18.88 19.40 -7.59
C MET A 134 -17.36 19.57 -7.79
N SER A 135 -16.95 20.65 -8.47
CA SER A 135 -15.55 21.05 -8.60
C SER A 135 -15.01 21.57 -7.25
N ASN A 136 -14.34 20.70 -6.49
CA ASN A 136 -13.63 21.12 -5.28
C ASN A 136 -12.43 21.99 -5.67
N TYR A 137 -12.30 23.16 -5.07
CA TYR A 137 -11.15 24.04 -5.28
C TYR A 137 -10.15 23.94 -4.12
N VAL A 138 -8.86 24.11 -4.41
CA VAL A 138 -7.82 24.16 -3.38
C VAL A 138 -8.10 25.30 -2.40
N PRO A 139 -8.18 25.02 -1.09
CA PRO A 139 -8.22 26.07 -0.10
C PRO A 139 -6.85 26.77 -0.02
N THR A 140 -6.85 28.10 -0.11
CA THR A 140 -5.66 28.93 0.03
C THR A 140 -5.59 29.53 1.44
N PHE A 141 -4.42 30.06 1.83
CA PHE A 141 -4.23 30.61 3.19
C PHE A 141 -5.34 31.57 3.67
N PRO A 142 -5.85 32.53 2.85
CA PRO A 142 -6.99 33.37 3.24
C PRO A 142 -8.28 32.59 3.50
N ASP A 143 -8.52 31.48 2.78
CA ASP A 143 -9.72 30.65 2.99
C ASP A 143 -9.70 30.02 4.39
N ALA A 144 -8.53 29.60 4.92
CA ALA A 144 -8.45 29.09 6.30
C ALA A 144 -8.70 30.18 7.35
N PHE A 145 -8.26 31.42 7.11
CA PHE A 145 -8.58 32.54 7.99
C PHE A 145 -10.08 32.83 8.00
N VAL A 146 -10.71 32.90 6.82
CA VAL A 146 -12.17 33.10 6.71
C VAL A 146 -12.94 31.94 7.34
N ASN A 147 -12.59 30.69 7.03
CA ASN A 147 -13.26 29.49 7.58
C ASN A 147 -13.14 29.36 9.11
N PHE A 148 -12.11 29.96 9.73
CA PHE A 148 -11.97 29.96 11.19
C PHE A 148 -12.94 30.92 11.87
N PHE A 149 -13.23 32.08 11.26
CA PHE A 149 -14.20 33.05 11.76
C PHE A 149 -15.63 32.85 11.21
N ASP A 150 -15.80 32.04 10.17
CA ASP A 150 -17.11 31.66 9.64
C ASP A 150 -17.79 30.59 10.51
N VAL A 151 -18.35 31.06 11.63
CA VAL A 151 -19.22 30.24 12.49
C VAL A 151 -20.62 30.08 11.89
N ILE A 152 -20.99 30.90 10.89
CA ILE A 152 -22.37 31.02 10.39
C ILE A 152 -22.68 29.94 9.36
N THR A 153 -21.83 29.76 8.34
CA THR A 153 -22.01 28.72 7.31
C THR A 153 -22.12 27.29 7.87
N PRO A 154 -21.25 26.83 8.81
CA PRO A 154 -21.40 25.49 9.39
C PRO A 154 -22.69 25.35 10.21
N VAL A 155 -23.14 26.40 10.91
CA VAL A 155 -24.42 26.39 11.65
C VAL A 155 -25.61 26.32 10.68
N ILE A 156 -25.60 27.08 9.58
CA ILE A 156 -26.64 27.01 8.54
C ILE A 156 -26.70 25.63 7.89
N ARG A 157 -25.55 25.00 7.64
CA ARG A 157 -25.47 23.61 7.14
C ARG A 157 -25.97 22.59 8.16
N MET A 158 -25.63 22.75 9.44
CA MET A 158 -26.12 21.89 10.53
C MET A 158 -27.63 22.00 10.73
N LEU A 159 -28.20 23.19 10.54
CA LEU A 159 -29.66 23.44 10.52
C LEU A 159 -30.34 22.99 9.22
N GLY A 160 -29.60 22.43 8.26
CA GLY A 160 -30.14 21.91 7.00
C GLY A 160 -30.59 22.97 5.98
N LEU A 161 -30.26 24.24 6.21
CA LEU A 161 -30.71 25.39 5.41
C LEU A 161 -29.71 25.84 4.31
N GLY A 162 -28.69 25.01 4.02
CA GLY A 162 -27.73 25.24 2.95
C GLY A 162 -27.97 24.35 1.71
N PRO A 163 -27.35 24.65 0.56
CA PRO A 163 -27.38 23.77 -0.60
C PRO A 163 -26.78 22.41 -0.23
N LYS A 164 -27.59 21.35 -0.32
CA LYS A 164 -27.13 19.98 -0.13
C LYS A 164 -26.17 19.62 -1.28
N PRO A 165 -25.02 18.99 -1.02
CA PRO A 165 -24.13 18.57 -2.09
C PRO A 165 -24.85 17.54 -2.97
N GLU A 166 -24.64 17.62 -4.28
CA GLU A 166 -25.25 16.71 -5.24
C GLU A 166 -24.79 15.26 -4.97
N GLN A 167 -25.77 14.35 -4.91
CA GLN A 167 -25.51 12.93 -4.68
C GLN A 167 -25.56 12.20 -6.02
N VAL A 168 -24.46 11.55 -6.38
CA VAL A 168 -24.34 10.76 -7.60
C VAL A 168 -24.45 9.28 -7.20
N ALA A 169 -25.18 8.49 -8.00
CA ALA A 169 -25.16 7.04 -7.87
C ALA A 169 -23.79 6.52 -8.35
N LEU A 170 -23.02 5.94 -7.44
CA LEU A 170 -21.76 5.25 -7.73
C LEU A 170 -22.02 3.83 -8.25
N LEU A 171 -23.15 3.23 -7.86
CA LEU A 171 -23.71 2.00 -8.39
C LEU A 171 -25.23 2.20 -8.48
N ASP A 172 -25.87 1.81 -9.58
CA ASP A 172 -27.32 1.92 -9.80
C ASP A 172 -27.95 0.53 -10.05
N LYS A 173 -28.84 0.11 -9.14
CA LYS A 173 -29.74 -1.06 -9.26
C LYS A 173 -29.11 -2.39 -9.69
N PHE A 174 -27.97 -2.74 -9.09
CA PHE A 174 -27.33 -4.04 -9.30
C PHE A 174 -28.21 -5.19 -8.79
N LYS A 175 -28.18 -6.34 -9.49
CA LYS A 175 -28.89 -7.56 -9.12
C LYS A 175 -27.99 -8.78 -9.26
N GLY A 176 -27.99 -9.66 -8.26
CA GLY A 176 -27.31 -10.93 -8.40
C GLY A 176 -27.30 -11.79 -7.16
N VAL A 177 -26.67 -12.96 -7.32
CA VAL A 177 -26.52 -13.97 -6.28
C VAL A 177 -25.22 -14.74 -6.45
N CYS A 178 -24.52 -14.95 -5.33
CA CYS A 178 -23.37 -15.81 -5.21
C CYS A 178 -23.64 -16.87 -4.13
N LYS A 179 -23.65 -18.14 -4.51
CA LYS A 179 -23.92 -19.29 -3.63
C LYS A 179 -22.67 -19.69 -2.83
N PRO A 180 -22.79 -20.41 -1.70
CA PRO A 180 -21.63 -20.90 -0.95
C PRO A 180 -20.75 -21.82 -1.80
N GLY A 181 -19.47 -21.47 -1.96
CA GLY A 181 -18.53 -22.19 -2.81
C GLY A 181 -18.48 -21.71 -4.27
N GLU A 182 -19.19 -20.63 -4.62
CA GLU A 182 -18.99 -19.93 -5.90
C GLU A 182 -17.91 -18.84 -5.79
N MET A 183 -17.22 -18.60 -6.90
CA MET A 183 -16.21 -17.57 -7.08
C MET A 183 -16.64 -16.62 -8.21
N VAL A 184 -16.77 -15.33 -7.89
CA VAL A 184 -17.22 -14.27 -8.80
C VAL A 184 -16.07 -13.34 -9.18
N LEU A 185 -15.79 -13.22 -10.46
CA LEU A 185 -14.85 -12.24 -11.02
C LEU A 185 -15.57 -10.91 -11.26
N VAL A 186 -15.05 -9.82 -10.70
CA VAL A 186 -15.60 -8.47 -10.85
C VAL A 186 -14.67 -7.65 -11.75
N LEU A 187 -15.10 -7.45 -12.99
CA LEU A 187 -14.39 -6.68 -14.02
C LEU A 187 -15.04 -5.31 -14.22
N GLY A 188 -14.23 -4.35 -14.63
CA GLY A 188 -14.68 -3.01 -14.98
C GLY A 188 -13.52 -2.01 -14.94
N LYS A 189 -13.63 -0.95 -15.74
CA LYS A 189 -12.60 0.08 -15.83
C LYS A 189 -12.37 0.81 -14.50
N PRO A 190 -11.19 1.41 -14.25
CA PRO A 190 -10.96 2.19 -13.03
C PRO A 190 -12.02 3.27 -12.82
N GLY A 191 -12.59 3.31 -11.62
CA GLY A 191 -13.69 4.24 -11.31
C GLY A 191 -15.09 3.80 -11.79
N SER A 192 -15.23 2.64 -12.45
CA SER A 192 -16.54 2.07 -12.83
C SER A 192 -17.41 1.65 -11.66
N GLY A 193 -16.81 1.27 -10.52
CA GLY A 193 -17.53 0.88 -9.30
C GLY A 193 -17.07 -0.41 -8.62
N CYS A 194 -16.11 -1.17 -9.17
CA CYS A 194 -15.67 -2.47 -8.64
C CYS A 194 -15.35 -2.45 -7.12
N THR A 195 -14.48 -1.54 -6.68
CA THR A 195 -14.16 -1.34 -5.24
C THR A 195 -15.38 -0.95 -4.40
N THR A 196 -16.29 -0.14 -4.96
CA THR A 196 -17.53 0.25 -4.29
C THR A 196 -18.46 -0.94 -4.08
N PHE A 197 -18.55 -1.83 -5.06
CA PHE A 197 -19.28 -3.09 -4.96
C PHE A 197 -18.64 -4.01 -3.92
N LEU A 198 -17.33 -4.27 -4.01
CA LEU A 198 -16.60 -5.16 -3.09
C LEU A 198 -16.66 -4.70 -1.62
N LYS A 199 -16.56 -3.39 -1.36
CA LYS A 199 -16.77 -2.83 -0.01
C LYS A 199 -18.20 -3.07 0.46
N THR A 200 -19.18 -2.77 -0.38
CA THR A 200 -20.61 -2.87 -0.03
C THR A 200 -21.07 -4.32 0.21
N ILE A 201 -20.56 -5.27 -0.59
CA ILE A 201 -20.86 -6.71 -0.48
C ILE A 201 -20.11 -7.36 0.70
N ALA A 202 -18.99 -6.80 1.15
CA ALA A 202 -18.37 -7.17 2.43
C ALA A 202 -18.96 -6.41 3.65
N ASN A 203 -20.14 -5.81 3.49
CA ASN A 203 -20.84 -4.97 4.47
C ASN A 203 -20.08 -3.73 4.97
N GLN A 204 -19.05 -3.26 4.27
CA GLN A 204 -18.32 -2.03 4.57
C GLN A 204 -19.04 -0.81 3.97
N ARG A 205 -20.07 -0.33 4.68
CA ARG A 205 -20.98 0.74 4.19
C ARG A 205 -20.58 2.16 4.61
N TRP A 206 -19.44 2.32 5.30
CA TRP A 206 -18.99 3.61 5.83
C TRP A 206 -18.45 4.50 4.69
N GLY A 207 -18.68 5.81 4.79
CA GLY A 207 -18.19 6.79 3.81
C GLY A 207 -19.14 7.10 2.65
N TYR A 208 -20.13 6.26 2.38
CA TYR A 208 -21.19 6.52 1.40
C TYR A 208 -22.31 7.40 1.99
N THR A 209 -23.05 8.14 1.16
CA THR A 209 -24.16 8.99 1.62
C THR A 209 -25.42 8.17 1.89
N ALA A 210 -25.67 7.15 1.07
CA ALA A 210 -26.70 6.15 1.25
C ALA A 210 -26.32 4.85 0.54
N VAL A 211 -26.79 3.73 1.07
CA VAL A 211 -26.81 2.45 0.34
C VAL A 211 -28.23 1.92 0.40
N GLU A 212 -28.87 1.85 -0.76
CA GLU A 212 -30.26 1.45 -1.00
C GLU A 212 -30.30 0.07 -1.68
N GLY A 213 -31.48 -0.54 -1.74
CA GLY A 213 -31.66 -1.93 -2.20
C GLY A 213 -31.59 -2.97 -1.08
N GLU A 214 -31.88 -4.22 -1.41
CA GLU A 214 -31.84 -5.35 -0.48
C GLU A 214 -30.52 -6.12 -0.64
N VAL A 215 -29.79 -6.33 0.46
CA VAL A 215 -28.61 -7.21 0.50
C VAL A 215 -28.78 -8.18 1.67
N LEU A 216 -28.72 -9.47 1.37
CA LEU A 216 -28.92 -10.58 2.30
C LEU A 216 -27.66 -11.46 2.35
N TYR A 217 -27.23 -11.79 3.56
CA TYR A 217 -26.15 -12.71 3.88
C TYR A 217 -26.78 -13.99 4.43
N GLY A 218 -27.01 -14.98 3.57
CA GLY A 218 -28.01 -16.01 3.86
C GLY A 218 -29.35 -15.35 4.21
N LYS A 219 -29.94 -15.69 5.36
CA LYS A 219 -31.18 -15.09 5.86
C LYS A 219 -31.05 -13.70 6.51
N TRP A 220 -29.85 -13.18 6.75
CA TRP A 220 -29.64 -11.95 7.52
C TRP A 220 -29.55 -10.69 6.65
N LYS A 221 -30.27 -9.64 7.04
CA LYS A 221 -30.07 -8.29 6.47
C LYS A 221 -28.76 -7.68 6.92
N ASN A 222 -28.25 -6.71 6.17
CA ASN A 222 -27.02 -5.97 6.47
C ASN A 222 -26.86 -5.51 7.94
N THR A 223 -27.90 -4.93 8.55
CA THR A 223 -27.88 -4.45 9.94
C THR A 223 -27.87 -5.59 10.98
N GLU A 224 -28.45 -6.74 10.64
CA GLU A 224 -28.41 -7.93 11.49
C GLU A 224 -27.06 -8.65 11.36
N PHE A 225 -26.43 -8.56 10.19
CA PHE A 225 -25.14 -9.18 9.90
C PHE A 225 -23.95 -8.43 10.51
N ASP A 226 -24.12 -7.19 10.99
CA ASP A 226 -23.08 -6.44 11.73
C ASP A 226 -22.54 -7.20 12.96
N GLN A 227 -23.37 -8.04 13.60
CA GLN A 227 -22.94 -8.91 14.70
C GLN A 227 -21.94 -10.01 14.27
N TYR A 228 -21.89 -10.29 12.96
CA TYR A 228 -21.05 -11.25 12.28
C TYR A 228 -19.99 -10.59 11.39
N ARG A 229 -19.73 -9.27 11.52
CA ARG A 229 -18.74 -8.53 10.70
C ARG A 229 -17.36 -9.21 10.55
N GLY A 230 -16.92 -10.00 11.54
CA GLY A 230 -15.68 -10.77 11.44
C GLY A 230 -15.69 -11.92 10.41
N GLU A 231 -16.84 -12.20 9.80
CA GLU A 231 -17.09 -13.27 8.82
C GLU A 231 -17.26 -12.74 7.38
N ALA A 232 -17.36 -11.42 7.17
CA ALA A 232 -17.27 -10.77 5.87
C ALA A 232 -16.00 -9.92 5.79
N VAL A 233 -15.05 -10.34 4.97
CA VAL A 233 -13.67 -9.83 4.94
C VAL A 233 -13.39 -9.19 3.59
N TYR A 234 -13.13 -7.87 3.59
CA TYR A 234 -12.66 -7.14 2.42
C TYR A 234 -11.16 -6.88 2.52
N SER A 235 -10.39 -7.54 1.66
CA SER A 235 -8.97 -7.27 1.46
C SER A 235 -8.82 -6.10 0.49
N ALA A 236 -8.26 -4.99 0.98
CA ALA A 236 -8.07 -3.78 0.19
C ALA A 236 -6.96 -3.92 -0.85
N GLU A 237 -6.97 -3.01 -1.83
CA GLU A 237 -5.89 -2.87 -2.80
C GLU A 237 -4.55 -2.52 -2.12
N ASP A 238 -4.56 -1.57 -1.17
CA ASP A 238 -3.37 -1.11 -0.46
C ASP A 238 -2.91 -2.07 0.67
N ASP A 239 -1.61 -2.35 0.69
CA ASP A 239 -0.91 -3.25 1.61
C ASP A 239 -0.43 -2.57 2.90
N ILE A 240 -1.39 -2.12 3.72
CA ILE A 240 -1.14 -1.34 4.94
C ILE A 240 -0.66 -2.24 6.10
N HIS A 241 0.61 -2.11 6.52
CA HIS A 241 1.24 -2.88 7.60
C HIS A 241 2.04 -2.01 8.58
N HIS A 242 2.45 -2.58 9.72
CA HIS A 242 3.51 -1.99 10.54
C HIS A 242 4.89 -2.31 9.89
N PRO A 243 5.67 -1.31 9.44
CA PRO A 243 6.87 -1.56 8.63
C PRO A 243 8.02 -2.26 9.39
N THR A 244 8.08 -2.12 10.72
CA THR A 244 9.16 -2.68 11.55
C THR A 244 8.95 -4.12 12.00
N LEU A 245 7.72 -4.66 11.90
CA LEU A 245 7.43 -6.05 12.26
C LEU A 245 7.94 -7.02 11.20
N THR A 246 8.30 -8.25 11.61
CA THR A 246 8.57 -9.35 10.67
C THR A 246 7.28 -9.96 10.14
N VAL A 247 7.35 -10.64 8.99
CA VAL A 247 6.22 -11.38 8.41
C VAL A 247 5.57 -12.31 9.44
N GLU A 248 6.38 -13.13 10.13
CA GLU A 248 5.94 -14.00 11.22
C GLU A 248 5.29 -13.25 12.39
N GLN A 249 5.80 -12.07 12.76
CA GLN A 249 5.21 -11.26 13.84
C GLN A 249 3.83 -10.70 13.45
N THR A 250 3.66 -10.28 12.20
CA THR A 250 2.40 -9.75 11.65
C THR A 250 1.35 -10.86 11.58
N LEU A 251 1.63 -11.97 10.88
CA LEU A 251 0.72 -13.13 10.79
C LEU A 251 0.47 -13.73 12.18
N GLY A 252 1.50 -13.77 13.02
CA GLY A 252 1.41 -14.25 14.38
C GLY A 252 0.52 -13.40 15.29
N PHE A 253 0.49 -12.07 15.09
CA PHE A 253 -0.42 -11.19 15.81
C PHE A 253 -1.88 -11.42 15.36
N ALA A 254 -2.12 -11.51 14.04
CA ALA A 254 -3.44 -11.81 13.50
C ALA A 254 -3.99 -13.12 14.11
N LEU A 255 -3.18 -14.19 14.11
CA LEU A 255 -3.53 -15.47 14.73
C LEU A 255 -3.81 -15.36 16.23
N ASP A 256 -3.02 -14.61 17.01
CA ASP A 256 -3.29 -14.47 18.46
C ASP A 256 -4.68 -13.86 18.74
N THR A 257 -5.21 -13.05 17.81
CA THR A 257 -6.55 -12.43 17.90
C THR A 257 -7.70 -13.23 17.27
N LYS A 258 -7.42 -14.10 16.28
CA LYS A 258 -8.41 -14.92 15.57
C LYS A 258 -8.42 -16.41 15.95
N MET A 259 -7.44 -16.89 16.74
CA MET A 259 -7.32 -18.30 17.13
C MET A 259 -8.59 -18.82 17.83
N PRO A 260 -9.21 -19.90 17.31
CA PRO A 260 -10.43 -20.47 17.87
C PRO A 260 -10.20 -21.12 19.24
N LYS A 261 -11.30 -21.38 19.96
CA LYS A 261 -11.29 -22.09 21.25
C LYS A 261 -10.95 -23.57 21.08
N LEU A 262 -11.71 -24.26 20.23
CA LEU A 262 -11.44 -25.63 19.78
C LEU A 262 -10.34 -25.58 18.71
N ARG A 263 -9.43 -26.55 18.71
CA ARG A 263 -8.30 -26.63 17.77
C ARG A 263 -8.22 -28.05 17.22
N PRO A 264 -7.95 -28.22 15.91
CA PRO A 264 -7.83 -29.55 15.30
C PRO A 264 -6.77 -30.40 16.02
N GLY A 265 -7.04 -31.70 16.18
CA GLY A 265 -6.06 -32.67 16.72
C GLY A 265 -5.51 -32.37 18.12
N ASN A 266 -6.21 -31.58 18.96
CA ASN A 266 -5.75 -31.17 20.30
C ASN A 266 -4.38 -30.45 20.37
N MET A 267 -3.87 -29.94 19.25
CA MET A 267 -2.56 -29.26 19.15
C MET A 267 -2.38 -28.15 20.19
N SER A 268 -1.15 -27.85 20.61
CA SER A 268 -0.87 -26.71 21.49
C SER A 268 -1.11 -25.36 20.76
N LYS A 269 -1.15 -24.25 21.52
CA LYS A 269 -1.38 -22.93 20.92
C LYS A 269 -0.23 -22.52 20.00
N GLN A 270 0.99 -22.94 20.33
CA GLN A 270 2.18 -22.61 19.58
C GLN A 270 2.33 -23.51 18.35
N GLU A 271 2.09 -24.81 18.47
CA GLU A 271 2.04 -25.74 17.32
C GLU A 271 0.99 -25.34 16.28
N PHE A 272 -0.23 -24.99 16.71
CA PHE A 272 -1.28 -24.56 15.78
C PHE A 272 -0.87 -23.28 15.04
N LYS A 273 -0.30 -22.31 15.76
CA LYS A 273 0.19 -21.05 15.18
C LYS A 273 1.32 -21.29 14.19
N GLU A 274 2.28 -22.13 14.55
CA GLU A 274 3.43 -22.53 13.75
C GLU A 274 2.98 -23.22 12.45
N SER A 275 2.07 -24.19 12.57
CA SER A 275 1.50 -24.93 11.45
C SER A 275 0.75 -24.03 10.46
N VAL A 276 -0.11 -23.12 10.95
CA VAL A 276 -0.85 -22.20 10.08
C VAL A 276 0.05 -21.17 9.40
N ILE A 277 1.03 -20.59 10.12
CA ILE A 277 2.00 -19.67 9.51
C ILE A 277 2.80 -20.40 8.43
N THR A 278 3.35 -21.57 8.73
CA THR A 278 4.15 -22.36 7.77
C THR A 278 3.32 -22.75 6.55
N THR A 279 2.08 -23.20 6.75
CA THR A 279 1.14 -23.54 5.65
C THR A 279 0.89 -22.34 4.74
N LEU A 280 0.61 -21.16 5.31
CA LEU A 280 0.37 -19.95 4.53
C LEU A 280 1.64 -19.47 3.80
N LEU A 281 2.80 -19.49 4.45
CA LEU A 281 4.06 -19.07 3.82
C LEU A 281 4.49 -20.01 2.68
N LYS A 282 4.24 -21.32 2.80
CA LYS A 282 4.45 -22.30 1.72
C LYS A 282 3.46 -22.13 0.58
N MET A 283 2.17 -21.99 0.89
CA MET A 283 1.11 -21.69 -0.09
C MET A 283 1.42 -20.45 -0.94
N PHE A 284 2.06 -19.43 -0.37
CA PHE A 284 2.42 -18.19 -1.07
C PHE A 284 3.86 -18.15 -1.61
N ASN A 285 4.63 -19.23 -1.46
CA ASN A 285 6.06 -19.29 -1.82
C ASN A 285 6.89 -18.10 -1.28
N ILE A 286 6.77 -17.86 0.04
CA ILE A 286 7.45 -16.78 0.76
C ILE A 286 8.06 -17.24 2.10
N GLU A 287 8.36 -18.53 2.26
CA GLU A 287 8.94 -19.09 3.49
C GLU A 287 10.29 -18.45 3.85
N HIS A 288 11.12 -18.11 2.85
CA HIS A 288 12.37 -17.36 3.04
C HIS A 288 12.18 -15.98 3.68
N THR A 289 11.01 -15.35 3.52
CA THR A 289 10.72 -14.01 4.07
C THR A 289 10.32 -14.03 5.55
N ARG A 290 10.11 -15.21 6.15
CA ARG A 290 9.47 -15.39 7.46
C ARG A 290 9.99 -14.45 8.56
N HIS A 291 11.31 -14.31 8.67
CA HIS A 291 11.97 -13.48 9.67
C HIS A 291 12.42 -12.10 9.14
N THR A 292 12.13 -11.78 7.89
CA THR A 292 12.38 -10.47 7.28
C THR A 292 11.30 -9.46 7.73
N ILE A 293 11.69 -8.19 7.88
CA ILE A 293 10.74 -7.11 8.18
C ILE A 293 9.85 -6.81 6.97
N VAL A 294 8.58 -6.50 7.22
CA VAL A 294 7.60 -6.23 6.16
C VAL A 294 7.97 -4.96 5.38
N GLY A 295 8.43 -3.92 6.09
CA GLY A 295 8.84 -2.66 5.48
C GLY A 295 7.69 -1.82 4.88
N ASP A 296 8.06 -0.66 4.36
CA ASP A 296 7.20 0.25 3.59
C ASP A 296 8.03 0.96 2.51
N HIS A 297 7.67 2.19 2.13
CA HIS A 297 8.41 3.01 1.16
C HIS A 297 9.66 3.69 1.74
N PHE A 298 9.80 3.76 3.07
CA PHE A 298 10.92 4.39 3.78
C PHE A 298 11.82 3.35 4.47
N VAL A 299 11.23 2.28 4.99
CA VAL A 299 11.90 1.16 5.65
C VAL A 299 11.98 -0.02 4.68
N ARG A 300 13.19 -0.31 4.18
CA ARG A 300 13.44 -1.46 3.30
C ARG A 300 13.08 -2.78 4.00
N GLY A 301 12.12 -3.51 3.44
CA GLY A 301 11.70 -4.84 3.90
C GLY A 301 11.63 -5.86 2.77
N VAL A 302 10.60 -6.71 2.80
CA VAL A 302 10.25 -7.60 1.69
C VAL A 302 9.86 -6.82 0.43
N SER A 303 9.89 -7.45 -0.73
CA SER A 303 9.45 -6.83 -2.00
C SER A 303 7.94 -6.51 -1.98
N GLY A 304 7.49 -5.60 -2.87
CA GLY A 304 6.07 -5.22 -2.95
C GLY A 304 5.13 -6.41 -3.18
N GLY A 305 5.49 -7.33 -4.09
CA GLY A 305 4.73 -8.56 -4.33
C GLY A 305 4.70 -9.50 -3.13
N GLU A 306 5.82 -9.66 -2.41
CA GLU A 306 5.84 -10.40 -1.14
C GLU A 306 4.96 -9.74 -0.08
N ARG A 307 4.98 -8.40 0.04
CA ARG A 307 4.15 -7.63 0.98
C ARG A 307 2.66 -7.74 0.67
N LYS A 308 2.29 -7.81 -0.62
CA LYS A 308 0.91 -8.13 -1.04
C LYS A 308 0.52 -9.56 -0.63
N ARG A 309 1.39 -10.56 -0.84
CA ARG A 309 1.17 -11.95 -0.35
C ARG A 309 1.01 -12.04 1.18
N VAL A 310 1.78 -11.26 1.95
CA VAL A 310 1.60 -11.14 3.42
C VAL A 310 0.23 -10.55 3.78
N SER A 311 -0.25 -9.55 3.03
CA SER A 311 -1.59 -8.96 3.21
C SER A 311 -2.71 -9.96 2.94
N ILE A 312 -2.54 -10.82 1.94
CA ILE A 312 -3.48 -11.89 1.59
C ILE A 312 -3.50 -12.96 2.69
N ALA A 313 -2.34 -13.43 3.14
CA ALA A 313 -2.22 -14.38 4.25
C ALA A 313 -2.87 -13.86 5.55
N GLU A 314 -2.69 -12.57 5.86
CA GLU A 314 -3.35 -11.89 6.98
C GLU A 314 -4.89 -11.88 6.84
N ALA A 315 -5.42 -11.66 5.63
CA ALA A 315 -6.85 -11.73 5.36
C ALA A 315 -7.39 -13.16 5.54
N MET A 316 -6.68 -14.18 5.04
CA MET A 316 -7.09 -15.60 5.17
C MET A 316 -7.16 -16.05 6.64
N ILE A 317 -6.27 -15.56 7.51
CA ILE A 317 -6.30 -15.81 8.97
C ILE A 317 -7.61 -15.34 9.63
N CYS A 318 -8.41 -14.48 8.98
CA CYS A 318 -9.73 -14.12 9.49
C CYS A 318 -10.73 -15.28 9.50
N SER A 319 -10.54 -16.30 8.64
CA SER A 319 -11.41 -17.47 8.47
C SER A 319 -12.91 -17.13 8.39
N GLY A 320 -13.23 -16.14 7.55
CA GLY A 320 -14.60 -15.69 7.28
C GLY A 320 -15.35 -16.61 6.31
N ALA A 321 -16.65 -16.35 6.15
CA ALA A 321 -17.52 -17.05 5.20
C ALA A 321 -17.65 -16.31 3.85
N VAL A 322 -17.54 -14.97 3.87
CA VAL A 322 -17.59 -14.12 2.68
C VAL A 322 -16.26 -13.38 2.54
N PHE A 323 -15.62 -13.50 1.39
CA PHE A 323 -14.39 -12.76 1.07
C PHE A 323 -14.60 -11.85 -0.14
N SER A 324 -14.00 -10.66 -0.07
CA SER A 324 -13.95 -9.69 -1.17
C SER A 324 -12.51 -9.24 -1.34
N TRP A 325 -11.90 -9.63 -2.45
CA TRP A 325 -10.49 -9.40 -2.76
C TRP A 325 -10.38 -8.26 -3.77
N ASP A 326 -9.90 -7.08 -3.34
CA ASP A 326 -9.76 -5.93 -4.23
C ASP A 326 -8.37 -5.87 -4.87
N ASN A 327 -8.34 -6.08 -6.18
CA ASN A 327 -7.17 -6.05 -7.04
C ASN A 327 -5.96 -6.80 -6.47
N SER A 328 -6.21 -8.00 -5.94
CA SER A 328 -5.24 -8.69 -5.08
C SER A 328 -4.01 -9.23 -5.83
N THR A 329 -4.05 -9.30 -7.15
CA THR A 329 -2.91 -9.68 -8.01
C THR A 329 -1.99 -8.51 -8.38
N ARG A 330 -2.36 -7.26 -8.07
CA ARG A 330 -1.52 -6.10 -8.39
C ARG A 330 -0.15 -6.22 -7.71
N GLY A 331 0.91 -6.16 -8.52
CA GLY A 331 2.30 -6.32 -8.06
C GLY A 331 2.78 -7.77 -7.91
N LEU A 332 1.98 -8.75 -8.33
CA LEU A 332 2.40 -10.15 -8.51
C LEU A 332 2.78 -10.40 -9.98
N ASP A 333 3.72 -11.30 -10.22
CA ASP A 333 3.99 -11.86 -11.55
C ASP A 333 2.89 -12.85 -11.97
N ALA A 334 2.74 -13.09 -13.28
CA ALA A 334 1.65 -13.88 -13.84
C ALA A 334 1.55 -15.30 -13.24
N SER A 335 2.68 -15.99 -13.05
CA SER A 335 2.75 -17.29 -12.38
C SER A 335 2.22 -17.24 -10.93
N THR A 336 2.75 -16.32 -10.12
CA THR A 336 2.29 -16.14 -8.73
C THR A 336 0.80 -15.75 -8.67
N ALA A 337 0.32 -14.92 -9.59
CA ALA A 337 -1.09 -14.52 -9.66
C ALA A 337 -2.01 -15.72 -9.95
N LEU A 338 -1.59 -16.63 -10.84
CA LEU A 338 -2.31 -17.87 -11.12
C LEU A 338 -2.30 -18.83 -9.93
N ASP A 339 -1.15 -19.03 -9.28
CA ASP A 339 -1.05 -19.91 -8.09
C ASP A 339 -1.89 -19.37 -6.92
N PHE A 340 -1.98 -18.04 -6.76
CA PHE A 340 -2.91 -17.41 -5.83
C PHE A 340 -4.38 -17.65 -6.21
N ALA A 341 -4.76 -17.45 -7.48
CA ALA A 341 -6.14 -17.69 -7.93
C ALA A 341 -6.57 -19.16 -7.76
N LYS A 342 -5.68 -20.11 -8.09
CA LYS A 342 -5.87 -21.56 -7.81
C LYS A 342 -6.06 -21.82 -6.32
N SER A 343 -5.25 -21.19 -5.47
CA SER A 343 -5.35 -21.36 -4.01
C SER A 343 -6.66 -20.80 -3.45
N LEU A 344 -7.15 -19.66 -3.98
CA LEU A 344 -8.49 -19.15 -3.66
C LEU A 344 -9.59 -20.12 -4.12
N ARG A 345 -9.45 -20.73 -5.30
CA ARG A 345 -10.41 -21.73 -5.81
C ARG A 345 -10.45 -22.97 -4.91
N ILE A 346 -9.30 -23.52 -4.53
CA ILE A 346 -9.19 -24.65 -3.59
C ILE A 346 -9.83 -24.29 -2.24
N GLN A 347 -9.52 -23.12 -1.68
CA GLN A 347 -10.13 -22.65 -0.42
C GLN A 347 -11.66 -22.53 -0.55
N THR A 348 -12.13 -21.93 -1.64
CA THR A 348 -13.56 -21.73 -1.95
C THR A 348 -14.29 -23.06 -2.08
N ASN A 349 -13.67 -24.05 -2.74
CA ASN A 349 -14.23 -25.39 -2.91
C ASN A 349 -14.32 -26.17 -1.59
N LEU A 350 -13.24 -26.17 -0.79
CA LEU A 350 -13.13 -26.97 0.44
C LEU A 350 -13.94 -26.39 1.61
N TYR A 351 -13.85 -25.07 1.83
CA TYR A 351 -14.57 -24.39 2.93
C TYR A 351 -15.95 -23.86 2.55
N LYS A 352 -16.34 -23.95 1.26
CA LYS A 352 -17.60 -23.41 0.70
C LYS A 352 -17.82 -21.94 1.08
N THR A 353 -16.75 -21.15 1.03
CA THR A 353 -16.82 -19.69 1.18
C THR A 353 -17.45 -19.05 -0.05
N THR A 354 -18.01 -17.86 0.10
CA THR A 354 -18.45 -17.03 -1.03
C THR A 354 -17.36 -16.02 -1.34
N THR A 355 -16.81 -16.06 -2.56
CA THR A 355 -15.57 -15.35 -2.90
C THR A 355 -15.78 -14.39 -4.07
N PHE A 356 -15.67 -13.09 -3.81
CA PHE A 356 -15.63 -12.05 -4.84
C PHE A 356 -14.19 -11.59 -5.06
N VAL A 357 -13.75 -11.44 -6.31
CA VAL A 357 -12.41 -10.94 -6.65
C VAL A 357 -12.51 -9.89 -7.75
N SER A 358 -11.97 -8.69 -7.54
CA SER A 358 -11.63 -7.81 -8.67
C SER A 358 -10.20 -8.10 -9.10
N LEU A 359 -9.99 -8.23 -10.41
CA LEU A 359 -8.67 -8.36 -11.02
C LEU A 359 -8.59 -7.37 -12.16
N TYR A 360 -7.60 -6.49 -12.14
CA TYR A 360 -7.29 -5.63 -13.27
C TYR A 360 -6.63 -6.37 -14.43
N GLN A 361 -6.04 -7.54 -14.15
CA GLN A 361 -5.42 -8.42 -15.14
C GLN A 361 -5.69 -9.87 -14.74
N ALA A 362 -6.28 -10.64 -15.65
CA ALA A 362 -6.48 -12.07 -15.52
C ALA A 362 -6.08 -12.74 -16.84
N SER A 363 -5.14 -13.68 -16.78
CA SER A 363 -4.88 -14.59 -17.91
C SER A 363 -6.05 -15.55 -18.09
N GLU A 364 -6.13 -16.24 -19.23
CA GLU A 364 -7.23 -17.17 -19.49
C GLU A 364 -7.27 -18.30 -18.44
N ASN A 365 -6.08 -18.75 -18.02
CA ASN A 365 -5.89 -19.72 -16.93
C ASN A 365 -6.46 -19.23 -15.58
N ILE A 366 -6.47 -17.92 -15.32
CA ILE A 366 -7.10 -17.33 -14.14
C ILE A 366 -8.61 -17.21 -14.36
N TYR A 367 -9.05 -16.74 -15.54
CA TYR A 367 -10.46 -16.55 -15.88
C TYR A 367 -11.27 -17.85 -15.76
N ASN A 368 -10.72 -18.96 -16.22
CA ASN A 368 -11.36 -20.29 -16.19
C ASN A 368 -11.58 -20.87 -14.78
N LEU A 369 -11.01 -20.27 -13.73
CA LEU A 369 -11.22 -20.69 -12.34
C LEU A 369 -12.50 -20.13 -11.71
N PHE A 370 -13.16 -19.16 -12.37
CA PHE A 370 -14.35 -18.48 -11.86
C PHE A 370 -15.64 -19.08 -12.40
N ASP A 371 -16.64 -19.25 -11.54
CA ASP A 371 -17.96 -19.75 -11.95
C ASP A 371 -18.75 -18.66 -12.69
N LYS A 372 -18.65 -17.42 -12.20
CA LYS A 372 -19.42 -16.26 -12.68
C LYS A 372 -18.54 -15.03 -12.86
N VAL A 373 -18.92 -14.17 -13.80
CA VAL A 373 -18.30 -12.86 -14.02
C VAL A 373 -19.36 -11.75 -13.97
N MET A 374 -18.99 -10.65 -13.34
CA MET A 374 -19.71 -9.38 -13.35
C MET A 374 -18.89 -8.34 -14.09
N VAL A 375 -19.49 -7.66 -15.07
CA VAL A 375 -18.87 -6.57 -15.81
C VAL A 375 -19.58 -5.26 -15.45
N ILE A 376 -18.79 -4.28 -15.02
CA ILE A 376 -19.27 -2.96 -14.57
C ILE A 376 -18.76 -1.87 -15.50
N ASP A 377 -19.66 -1.02 -15.99
CA ASP A 377 -19.31 0.20 -16.70
C ASP A 377 -20.08 1.41 -16.15
N GLY A 378 -19.38 2.50 -15.86
CA GLY A 378 -20.00 3.78 -15.45
C GLY A 378 -20.97 3.73 -14.27
N GLY A 379 -20.79 2.80 -13.32
CA GLY A 379 -21.73 2.58 -12.21
C GLY A 379 -22.96 1.75 -12.59
N LYS A 380 -22.96 1.09 -13.74
CA LYS A 380 -24.01 0.19 -14.26
C LYS A 380 -23.52 -1.25 -14.39
N GLU A 381 -24.42 -2.19 -14.14
CA GLU A 381 -24.23 -3.62 -14.36
C GLU A 381 -24.50 -3.95 -15.84
N VAL A 382 -23.45 -4.22 -16.62
CA VAL A 382 -23.57 -4.50 -18.06
C VAL A 382 -23.55 -5.98 -18.41
N TYR A 383 -23.11 -6.84 -17.47
CA TYR A 383 -23.31 -8.29 -17.52
C TYR A 383 -23.12 -8.89 -16.12
N PHE A 384 -23.95 -9.86 -15.76
CA PHE A 384 -23.72 -10.78 -14.64
C PHE A 384 -24.21 -12.18 -15.02
N GLY A 385 -23.35 -13.19 -14.91
CA GLY A 385 -23.70 -14.56 -15.29
C GLY A 385 -22.48 -15.50 -15.36
N PRO A 386 -22.66 -16.73 -15.90
CA PRO A 386 -21.58 -17.71 -16.02
C PRO A 386 -20.39 -17.19 -16.83
N ALA A 387 -19.17 -17.42 -16.34
CA ALA A 387 -17.95 -16.90 -16.97
C ALA A 387 -17.77 -17.38 -18.43
N ALA A 388 -18.05 -18.66 -18.70
CA ALA A 388 -17.93 -19.25 -20.04
C ALA A 388 -18.86 -18.60 -21.10
N SER A 389 -20.01 -18.06 -20.68
CA SER A 389 -21.02 -17.47 -21.58
C SER A 389 -20.85 -15.97 -21.80
N ALA A 390 -19.98 -15.31 -21.05
CA ALA A 390 -19.84 -13.85 -21.10
C ALA A 390 -19.25 -13.38 -22.44
N ARG A 391 -18.23 -14.07 -22.95
CA ARG A 391 -17.56 -13.72 -24.21
C ARG A 391 -18.52 -13.78 -25.41
N SER A 392 -19.25 -14.89 -25.53
CA SER A 392 -20.23 -15.10 -26.61
C SER A 392 -21.43 -14.15 -26.51
N TYR A 393 -21.78 -13.68 -25.31
CA TYR A 393 -22.76 -12.60 -25.14
C TYR A 393 -22.29 -11.29 -25.80
N PHE A 394 -21.06 -10.83 -25.54
CA PHE A 394 -20.53 -9.61 -26.16
C PHE A 394 -20.31 -9.76 -27.67
N GLU A 395 -19.77 -10.89 -28.14
CA GLU A 395 -19.67 -11.18 -29.58
C GLU A 395 -21.06 -11.15 -30.25
N GLY A 396 -22.09 -11.66 -29.57
CA GLY A 396 -23.50 -11.61 -30.00
C GLY A 396 -24.13 -10.22 -30.04
N LEU A 397 -23.63 -9.25 -29.26
CA LEU A 397 -24.04 -7.84 -29.35
C LEU A 397 -23.50 -7.14 -30.61
N GLY A 398 -22.48 -7.70 -31.27
CA GLY A 398 -21.89 -7.19 -32.50
C GLY A 398 -20.46 -6.66 -32.37
N PHE A 399 -19.77 -6.93 -31.26
CA PHE A 399 -18.34 -6.64 -31.10
C PHE A 399 -17.49 -7.63 -31.92
N ALA A 400 -16.31 -7.19 -32.37
CA ALA A 400 -15.42 -8.00 -33.20
C ALA A 400 -14.74 -9.12 -32.38
N PRO A 401 -14.67 -10.37 -32.87
CA PRO A 401 -14.03 -11.47 -32.15
C PRO A 401 -12.49 -11.37 -32.22
N ARG A 402 -11.82 -11.37 -31.06
CA ARG A 402 -10.34 -11.31 -30.93
C ARG A 402 -9.77 -12.57 -30.27
N PRO A 403 -9.53 -13.67 -31.00
CA PRO A 403 -9.32 -15.01 -30.41
C PRO A 403 -8.04 -15.20 -29.59
N ARG A 404 -7.04 -14.29 -29.69
CA ARG A 404 -5.83 -14.30 -28.84
C ARG A 404 -5.90 -13.40 -27.61
N GLN A 405 -6.93 -12.56 -27.51
CA GLN A 405 -7.15 -11.73 -26.34
C GLN A 405 -7.87 -12.56 -25.27
N THR A 406 -7.39 -12.47 -24.03
CA THR A 406 -8.01 -13.16 -22.89
C THR A 406 -9.44 -12.68 -22.71
N SER A 407 -10.33 -13.55 -22.23
CA SER A 407 -11.74 -13.25 -22.06
C SER A 407 -11.96 -12.10 -21.08
N ALA A 408 -11.13 -11.97 -20.03
CA ALA A 408 -11.18 -10.84 -19.11
C ALA A 408 -10.87 -9.50 -19.79
N ASP A 409 -9.78 -9.41 -20.54
CA ASP A 409 -9.38 -8.19 -21.24
C ASP A 409 -10.34 -7.87 -22.40
N TYR A 410 -10.91 -8.88 -23.07
CA TYR A 410 -11.91 -8.69 -24.11
C TYR A 410 -13.20 -8.07 -23.56
N LEU A 411 -13.69 -8.55 -22.40
CA LEU A 411 -14.90 -8.04 -21.76
C LEU A 411 -14.75 -6.58 -21.31
N THR A 412 -13.59 -6.21 -20.75
CA THR A 412 -13.30 -4.82 -20.37
C THR A 412 -13.07 -3.94 -21.60
N GLY A 413 -12.32 -4.41 -22.60
CA GLY A 413 -12.08 -3.70 -23.85
C GLY A 413 -13.35 -3.36 -24.63
N CYS A 414 -14.39 -4.22 -24.60
CA CYS A 414 -15.71 -3.91 -25.16
C CYS A 414 -16.40 -2.70 -24.50
N THR A 415 -16.03 -2.33 -23.27
CA THR A 415 -16.55 -1.16 -22.55
C THR A 415 -15.70 0.11 -22.75
N ASP A 416 -14.55 0.04 -23.43
CA ASP A 416 -13.75 1.21 -23.80
C ASP A 416 -14.06 1.68 -25.23
N ALA A 417 -14.21 2.98 -25.41
CA ALA A 417 -14.38 3.61 -26.72
C ALA A 417 -13.12 3.55 -27.60
N PHE A 418 -11.93 3.32 -27.02
CA PHE A 418 -10.66 3.23 -27.76
C PHE A 418 -10.18 1.81 -28.06
N GLU A 419 -10.68 0.80 -27.34
CA GLU A 419 -10.28 -0.60 -27.54
C GLU A 419 -11.34 -1.41 -28.29
N ARG A 420 -12.64 -1.06 -28.14
CA ARG A 420 -13.73 -1.75 -28.82
C ARG A 420 -13.63 -1.63 -30.34
N GLU A 421 -13.87 -2.75 -31.00
CA GLU A 421 -14.08 -2.83 -32.44
C GLU A 421 -15.40 -3.56 -32.72
N TYR A 422 -16.04 -3.20 -33.82
CA TYR A 422 -17.31 -3.78 -34.23
C TYR A 422 -17.10 -4.82 -35.34
N ALA A 423 -17.89 -5.89 -35.31
CA ALA A 423 -17.87 -6.90 -36.36
C ALA A 423 -18.27 -6.29 -37.73
N PRO A 424 -17.85 -6.86 -38.87
CA PRO A 424 -18.20 -6.33 -40.19
C PRO A 424 -19.71 -6.12 -40.36
N GLY A 425 -20.13 -4.88 -40.67
CA GLY A 425 -21.54 -4.49 -40.78
C GLY A 425 -22.20 -3.99 -39.48
N ARG A 426 -21.45 -3.89 -38.37
CA ARG A 426 -21.85 -3.21 -37.12
C ARG A 426 -21.07 -1.90 -36.93
N SER A 427 -21.63 -0.98 -36.16
CA SER A 427 -21.08 0.36 -35.87
C SER A 427 -21.65 0.89 -34.55
N GLU A 428 -21.10 2.01 -34.03
CA GLU A 428 -21.60 2.71 -32.84
C GLU A 428 -23.12 3.00 -32.93
N GLU A 429 -23.66 3.27 -34.12
CA GLU A 429 -25.09 3.55 -34.34
C GLU A 429 -26.00 2.30 -34.20
N ASN A 430 -25.48 1.10 -34.48
CA ASN A 430 -26.26 -0.14 -34.65
C ASN A 430 -25.92 -1.24 -33.63
N ALA A 431 -25.09 -0.92 -32.64
CA ALA A 431 -24.69 -1.79 -31.54
C ALA A 431 -24.60 -0.98 -30.24
N PRO A 432 -24.71 -1.61 -29.05
CA PRO A 432 -24.48 -0.92 -27.78
C PRO A 432 -23.10 -0.27 -27.73
N HIS A 433 -23.04 0.93 -27.16
CA HIS A 433 -21.83 1.75 -27.10
C HIS A 433 -21.69 2.55 -25.79
N ASP A 434 -22.80 2.99 -25.19
CA ASP A 434 -22.78 3.70 -23.92
C ASP A 434 -23.21 2.79 -22.74
N PRO A 435 -22.78 3.07 -21.49
CA PRO A 435 -23.11 2.26 -20.32
C PRO A 435 -24.62 1.98 -20.16
N GLU A 436 -25.46 2.99 -20.43
CA GLU A 436 -26.92 2.86 -20.39
C GLU A 436 -27.47 1.93 -21.49
N THR A 437 -26.86 1.94 -22.68
CA THR A 437 -27.27 1.06 -23.79
C THR A 437 -26.88 -0.39 -23.53
N LEU A 438 -25.72 -0.61 -22.90
CA LEU A 438 -25.24 -1.92 -22.47
C LEU A 438 -26.11 -2.48 -21.34
N GLU A 439 -26.42 -1.68 -20.31
CA GLU A 439 -27.37 -2.05 -19.23
C GLU A 439 -28.74 -2.46 -19.79
N GLN A 440 -29.27 -1.70 -20.77
CA GLN A 440 -30.52 -2.03 -21.44
C GLN A 440 -30.45 -3.30 -22.30
N ALA A 441 -29.30 -3.56 -22.93
CA ALA A 441 -29.07 -4.79 -23.69
C ALA A 441 -29.02 -6.01 -22.76
N PHE A 442 -28.38 -5.87 -21.59
CA PHE A 442 -28.31 -6.92 -20.57
C PHE A 442 -29.71 -7.25 -20.03
N LYS A 443 -30.50 -6.25 -19.61
CA LYS A 443 -31.87 -6.45 -19.10
C LYS A 443 -32.84 -7.10 -20.09
N LYS A 444 -32.56 -7.06 -21.39
CA LYS A 444 -33.34 -7.72 -22.44
C LYS A 444 -32.84 -9.14 -22.77
N SER A 445 -31.62 -9.49 -22.34
CA SER A 445 -30.96 -10.75 -22.66
C SER A 445 -31.55 -11.95 -21.93
N ASP A 446 -31.31 -13.15 -22.46
CA ASP A 446 -31.69 -14.40 -21.79
C ASP A 446 -30.81 -14.68 -20.54
N ALA A 447 -29.59 -14.15 -20.50
CA ALA A 447 -28.72 -14.21 -19.31
C ALA A 447 -29.38 -13.52 -18.10
N PHE A 448 -29.98 -12.34 -18.29
CA PHE A 448 -30.70 -11.63 -17.23
C PHE A 448 -31.97 -12.38 -16.78
N LYS A 449 -32.70 -13.04 -17.70
CA LYS A 449 -33.85 -13.90 -17.33
C LYS A 449 -33.41 -15.10 -16.49
N SER A 450 -32.30 -15.74 -16.87
CA SER A 450 -31.71 -16.84 -16.11
C SER A 450 -31.25 -16.39 -14.72
N LEU A 451 -30.72 -15.16 -14.61
CA LEU A 451 -30.33 -14.56 -13.36
C LEU A 451 -31.52 -14.29 -12.44
N GLU A 452 -32.60 -13.69 -12.95
CA GLU A 452 -33.81 -13.45 -12.13
C GLU A 452 -34.45 -14.77 -11.67
N ALA A 453 -34.38 -15.84 -12.48
CA ALA A 453 -34.80 -17.18 -12.08
C ALA A 453 -33.91 -17.77 -10.97
N GLU A 454 -32.58 -17.73 -11.11
CA GLU A 454 -31.63 -18.20 -10.08
C GLU A 454 -31.78 -17.42 -8.76
N MET A 455 -31.97 -16.10 -8.85
CA MET A 455 -32.21 -15.23 -7.71
C MET A 455 -33.53 -15.57 -6.98
N ALA A 456 -34.59 -15.91 -7.72
CA ALA A 456 -35.86 -16.33 -7.14
C ALA A 456 -35.75 -17.71 -6.46
N GLU A 457 -35.07 -18.66 -7.10
CA GLU A 457 -34.79 -20.00 -6.55
C GLU A 457 -33.99 -19.91 -5.24
N TYR A 458 -32.88 -19.17 -5.24
CA TYR A 458 -32.06 -19.00 -4.03
C TYR A 458 -32.83 -18.31 -2.90
N LYS A 459 -33.64 -17.28 -3.22
CA LYS A 459 -34.49 -16.62 -2.21
C LYS A 459 -35.54 -17.56 -1.61
N ALA A 460 -36.01 -18.55 -2.36
CA ALA A 460 -36.86 -19.62 -1.84
C ALA A 460 -36.08 -20.64 -1.00
N SER A 461 -34.86 -21.04 -1.40
CA SER A 461 -34.05 -22.00 -0.64
C SER A 461 -33.67 -21.48 0.75
N LEU A 462 -33.41 -20.18 0.89
CA LEU A 462 -33.13 -19.52 2.17
C LEU A 462 -34.22 -19.73 3.23
N ALA A 463 -35.48 -19.95 2.84
CA ALA A 463 -36.59 -20.24 3.76
C ALA A 463 -36.56 -21.68 4.30
N HIS A 464 -35.91 -22.61 3.58
CA HIS A 464 -35.82 -24.04 3.91
C HIS A 464 -34.47 -24.44 4.53
N GLU A 465 -33.40 -23.69 4.27
CA GLU A 465 -32.04 -23.93 4.78
C GLU A 465 -31.84 -23.56 6.27
N GLU A 466 -32.83 -23.77 7.14
CA GLU A 466 -32.73 -23.34 8.54
C GLU A 466 -31.56 -24.03 9.28
N GLU A 467 -31.25 -25.30 8.95
CA GLU A 467 -30.12 -26.04 9.52
C GLU A 467 -28.77 -25.41 9.16
N THR A 468 -28.54 -25.02 7.90
CA THR A 468 -27.30 -24.35 7.45
C THR A 468 -27.06 -23.07 8.25
N HIS A 469 -28.10 -22.25 8.40
CA HIS A 469 -28.04 -21.01 9.18
C HIS A 469 -27.78 -21.26 10.67
N ASN A 470 -28.37 -22.32 11.24
CA ASN A 470 -28.15 -22.70 12.64
C ASN A 470 -26.73 -23.25 12.85
N ASN A 471 -26.20 -24.07 11.94
CA ASN A 471 -24.82 -24.55 11.94
C ASN A 471 -23.83 -23.37 11.86
N PHE A 472 -24.03 -22.39 10.98
CA PHE A 472 -23.23 -21.16 10.94
C PHE A 472 -23.25 -20.42 12.28
N GLN A 473 -24.44 -20.19 12.86
CA GLN A 473 -24.55 -19.51 14.15
C GLN A 473 -23.88 -20.28 15.28
N LEU A 474 -23.90 -21.61 15.27
CA LEU A 474 -23.22 -22.46 16.24
C LEU A 474 -21.70 -22.39 16.06
N ALA A 475 -21.19 -22.58 14.85
CA ALA A 475 -19.77 -22.45 14.51
C ALA A 475 -19.16 -21.13 15.01
N VAL A 476 -19.85 -20.00 14.73
CA VAL A 476 -19.42 -18.67 15.20
C VAL A 476 -19.51 -18.54 16.72
N LYS A 477 -20.50 -19.16 17.39
CA LYS A 477 -20.62 -19.11 18.86
C LYS A 477 -19.58 -20.00 19.56
N GLU A 478 -19.17 -21.11 18.96
CA GLU A 478 -18.26 -22.11 19.52
C GLU A 478 -16.78 -21.79 19.28
N GLY A 479 -16.45 -21.15 18.15
CA GLY A 479 -15.11 -20.64 17.89
C GLY A 479 -14.63 -19.60 18.92
N LYS A 480 -15.57 -18.85 19.54
CA LYS A 480 -15.28 -17.74 20.45
C LYS A 480 -14.54 -18.18 21.73
N ARG A 481 -13.42 -17.51 22.00
CA ARG A 481 -12.47 -17.82 23.09
C ARG A 481 -12.44 -16.73 24.16
N GLY A 482 -13.18 -16.96 25.26
CA GLY A 482 -13.16 -16.09 26.45
C GLY A 482 -13.89 -14.75 26.27
N THR A 483 -14.91 -14.72 25.41
CA THR A 483 -15.70 -13.52 25.09
C THR A 483 -17.21 -13.81 25.09
N SER A 484 -18.05 -12.78 25.09
CA SER A 484 -19.51 -12.92 25.02
C SER A 484 -19.95 -13.53 23.70
N LYS A 485 -21.00 -14.38 23.72
CA LYS A 485 -21.59 -14.96 22.50
C LYS A 485 -22.07 -13.89 21.50
N ARG A 486 -22.42 -12.69 21.97
CA ARG A 486 -22.81 -11.51 21.15
C ARG A 486 -21.62 -10.63 20.68
N SER A 487 -20.38 -10.92 21.09
CA SER A 487 -19.19 -10.18 20.63
C SER A 487 -18.89 -10.47 19.16
N VAL A 488 -18.59 -9.43 18.38
CA VAL A 488 -18.08 -9.56 17.00
C VAL A 488 -16.67 -10.16 16.97
N TYR A 489 -15.86 -9.88 17.99
CA TYR A 489 -14.48 -10.37 18.11
C TYR A 489 -14.43 -11.81 18.60
N GLN A 490 -13.51 -12.60 18.06
CA GLN A 490 -13.31 -14.02 18.40
C GLN A 490 -12.73 -14.21 19.80
N VAL A 491 -11.79 -13.36 20.21
CA VAL A 491 -11.00 -13.50 21.44
C VAL A 491 -11.42 -12.46 22.50
N GLY A 492 -11.38 -12.84 23.78
CA GLY A 492 -11.73 -11.99 24.92
C GLY A 492 -10.88 -10.73 25.06
N PHE A 493 -11.46 -9.66 25.63
CA PHE A 493 -10.83 -8.34 25.73
C PHE A 493 -9.44 -8.35 26.40
N HIS A 494 -9.29 -9.08 27.51
CA HIS A 494 -8.01 -9.21 28.21
C HIS A 494 -6.91 -9.88 27.35
N LEU A 495 -7.28 -10.86 26.52
CA LEU A 495 -6.35 -11.50 25.58
C LEU A 495 -6.02 -10.58 24.39
N GLN A 496 -6.97 -9.74 23.94
CA GLN A 496 -6.68 -8.70 22.94
C GLN A 496 -5.65 -7.71 23.48
N VAL A 497 -5.88 -7.17 24.70
CA VAL A 497 -4.95 -6.25 25.37
C VAL A 497 -3.56 -6.89 25.52
N TRP A 498 -3.48 -8.15 25.98
CA TRP A 498 -2.19 -8.86 26.09
C TRP A 498 -1.45 -9.03 24.76
N ALA A 499 -2.14 -9.45 23.69
CA ALA A 499 -1.54 -9.58 22.36
C ALA A 499 -1.05 -8.23 21.82
N LEU A 500 -1.81 -7.16 22.07
CA LEU A 500 -1.47 -5.79 21.69
C LEU A 500 -0.30 -5.23 22.51
N MET A 501 -0.21 -5.54 23.80
CA MET A 501 0.93 -5.19 24.65
C MET A 501 2.21 -5.86 24.14
N LYS A 502 2.15 -7.16 23.83
CA LYS A 502 3.29 -7.88 23.24
C LYS A 502 3.74 -7.22 21.92
N ARG A 503 2.79 -6.90 21.03
CA ARG A 503 3.09 -6.22 19.76
C ARG A 503 3.70 -4.83 19.97
N GLN A 504 3.12 -3.99 20.83
CA GLN A 504 3.63 -2.65 21.11
C GLN A 504 5.04 -2.68 21.73
N PHE A 505 5.31 -3.65 22.61
CA PHE A 505 6.63 -3.84 23.21
C PHE A 505 7.68 -4.22 22.14
N THR A 506 7.34 -5.12 21.22
CA THR A 506 8.17 -5.43 20.05
C THR A 506 8.40 -4.22 19.15
N LEU A 507 7.36 -3.45 18.82
CA LEU A 507 7.46 -2.23 18.01
C LEU A 507 8.43 -1.21 18.63
N LYS A 508 8.31 -0.93 19.93
CA LYS A 508 9.23 -0.02 20.64
C LYS A 508 10.67 -0.53 20.59
N LEU A 509 10.93 -1.81 20.86
CA LEU A 509 12.28 -2.38 20.83
C LEU A 509 12.91 -2.45 19.44
N GLN A 510 12.10 -2.55 18.38
CA GLN A 510 12.57 -2.50 16.99
C GLN A 510 12.91 -1.07 16.55
N ASP A 511 12.22 -0.05 17.07
CA ASP A 511 12.54 1.36 16.88
C ASP A 511 13.74 1.80 17.74
N ARG A 512 14.89 1.17 17.49
CA ARG A 512 16.14 1.40 18.20
C ARG A 512 16.63 2.84 18.06
N PHE A 513 16.36 3.49 16.93
CA PHE A 513 16.79 4.86 16.67
C PHE A 513 16.05 5.85 17.57
N ASN A 514 14.71 5.86 17.57
CA ASN A 514 13.97 6.80 18.41
C ASN A 514 14.12 6.48 19.91
N LEU A 515 14.27 5.20 20.29
CA LEU A 515 14.65 4.84 21.66
C LEU A 515 16.01 5.46 22.02
N PHE A 516 17.08 5.21 21.25
CA PHE A 516 18.40 5.73 21.55
C PHE A 516 18.42 7.27 21.64
N VAL A 517 17.81 7.95 20.66
CA VAL A 517 17.71 9.41 20.64
C VAL A 517 16.91 9.94 21.84
N GLY A 518 15.81 9.29 22.22
CA GLY A 518 15.01 9.66 23.39
C GLY A 518 15.78 9.54 24.71
N TRP A 519 16.47 8.41 24.92
CA TRP A 519 17.32 8.19 26.09
C TRP A 519 18.49 9.18 26.15
N PHE A 520 19.22 9.34 25.05
CA PHE A 520 20.34 10.28 24.94
C PHE A 520 19.89 11.72 25.23
N ARG A 521 18.81 12.18 24.58
CA ARG A 521 18.21 13.50 24.82
C ARG A 521 17.85 13.73 26.28
N SER A 522 17.23 12.73 26.93
CA SER A 522 16.83 12.83 28.34
C SER A 522 18.03 12.96 29.27
N ILE A 523 19.08 12.15 29.06
CA ILE A 523 20.31 12.20 29.86
C ILE A 523 21.04 13.54 29.65
N VAL A 524 21.18 14.01 28.41
CA VAL A 524 21.81 15.30 28.11
C VAL A 524 21.06 16.45 28.79
N ILE A 525 19.73 16.49 28.70
CA ILE A 525 18.92 17.55 29.33
C ILE A 525 18.94 17.44 30.86
N ALA A 526 18.96 16.23 31.42
CA ALA A 526 19.14 16.03 32.85
C ALA A 526 20.48 16.58 33.36
N ILE A 527 21.57 16.35 32.62
CA ILE A 527 22.89 16.90 32.93
C ILE A 527 22.88 18.43 32.80
N VAL A 528 22.32 18.99 31.73
CA VAL A 528 22.21 20.45 31.54
C VAL A 528 21.47 21.11 32.70
N LEU A 529 20.28 20.59 33.08
CA LEU A 529 19.52 21.09 34.23
C LEU A 529 20.28 20.88 35.55
N GLY A 530 20.92 19.72 35.74
CA GLY A 530 21.72 19.40 36.91
C GLY A 530 22.96 20.30 37.07
N THR A 531 23.55 20.77 35.97
CA THR A 531 24.67 21.72 35.99
C THR A 531 24.24 23.18 36.11
N LEU A 532 23.09 23.55 35.53
CA LEU A 532 22.57 24.93 35.62
C LEU A 532 22.10 25.25 37.05
N TYR A 533 21.51 24.27 37.73
CA TYR A 533 21.07 24.34 39.13
C TYR A 533 22.02 23.57 40.07
N LEU A 534 23.33 23.56 39.80
CA LEU A 534 24.29 22.74 40.54
C LEU A 534 24.33 23.09 42.03
N ASN A 535 24.15 22.07 42.88
CA ASN A 535 24.33 22.15 44.33
C ASN A 535 23.61 23.34 45.03
N LEU A 536 22.28 23.43 44.88
CA LEU A 536 21.48 24.48 45.52
C LEU A 536 21.59 24.43 47.06
N GLY A 537 21.74 25.61 47.66
CA GLY A 537 21.93 25.76 49.10
C GLY A 537 20.62 25.71 49.90
N LYS A 538 20.77 25.69 51.23
CA LYS A 538 19.67 25.91 52.20
C LYS A 538 19.54 27.40 52.56
N THR A 539 19.59 28.26 51.56
CA THR A 539 19.60 29.72 51.71
C THR A 539 18.41 30.36 51.02
N SER A 540 17.98 31.53 51.49
CA SER A 540 16.90 32.30 50.89
C SER A 540 17.07 32.55 49.38
N ALA A 541 18.29 32.88 48.94
CA ALA A 541 18.65 33.04 47.52
C ALA A 541 18.42 31.77 46.67
N SER A 542 18.42 30.57 47.27
CA SER A 542 18.22 29.30 46.55
C SER A 542 16.74 28.91 46.42
N ALA A 543 15.83 29.54 47.17
CA ALA A 543 14.42 29.13 47.26
C ALA A 543 13.67 29.27 45.93
N PHE A 544 13.85 30.39 45.22
CA PHE A 544 13.25 30.61 43.91
C PHE A 544 13.82 29.64 42.85
N SER A 545 15.15 29.44 42.84
CA SER A 545 15.82 28.52 41.93
C SER A 545 15.40 27.05 42.11
N LYS A 546 15.14 26.61 43.36
CA LYS A 546 14.54 25.29 43.64
C LYS A 546 13.15 25.18 42.99
N GLY A 547 12.31 26.21 43.08
CA GLY A 547 11.00 26.23 42.40
C GLY A 547 11.11 26.14 40.88
N GLY A 548 11.99 26.95 40.27
CA GLY A 548 12.23 26.93 38.82
C GLY A 548 12.77 25.60 38.30
N LEU A 549 13.65 24.95 39.07
CA LEU A 549 14.13 23.60 38.77
C LEU A 549 12.99 22.58 38.76
N LEU A 550 12.14 22.56 39.80
CA LEU A 550 11.00 21.63 39.90
C LEU A 550 10.03 21.84 38.73
N PHE A 551 9.73 23.10 38.40
CA PHE A 551 8.86 23.46 37.28
C PHE A 551 9.40 22.96 35.93
N VAL A 552 10.67 23.27 35.61
CA VAL A 552 11.29 22.87 34.33
C VAL A 552 11.47 21.35 34.24
N ALA A 553 11.77 20.67 35.35
CA ALA A 553 11.89 19.20 35.40
C ALA A 553 10.56 18.50 35.08
N LEU A 554 9.43 19.00 35.59
CA LEU A 554 8.09 18.52 35.22
C LEU A 554 7.75 18.87 33.77
N LEU A 555 7.96 20.13 33.38
CA LEU A 555 7.57 20.65 32.06
C LEU A 555 8.28 19.93 30.92
N PHE A 556 9.58 19.62 31.07
CA PHE A 556 10.31 18.83 30.09
C PHE A 556 9.69 17.44 29.87
N ASN A 557 9.39 16.72 30.95
CA ASN A 557 8.80 15.38 30.87
C ASN A 557 7.33 15.42 30.41
N ALA A 558 6.60 16.50 30.70
CA ALA A 558 5.28 16.76 30.15
C ALA A 558 5.32 16.99 28.62
N PHE A 559 6.27 17.78 28.12
CA PHE A 559 6.40 18.05 26.68
C PHE A 559 6.92 16.85 25.87
N GLN A 560 7.64 15.91 26.47
CA GLN A 560 7.96 14.65 25.78
C GLN A 560 6.70 13.88 25.34
N ALA A 561 5.57 14.04 26.04
CA ALA A 561 4.30 13.42 25.65
C ALA A 561 3.66 14.01 24.37
N PHE A 562 4.13 15.16 23.87
CA PHE A 562 3.57 15.81 22.68
C PHE A 562 3.63 14.92 21.42
N SER A 563 4.64 14.04 21.29
CA SER A 563 4.77 13.14 20.13
C SER A 563 3.62 12.14 19.98
N GLU A 564 2.88 11.87 21.07
CA GLU A 564 1.72 10.99 21.06
C GLU A 564 0.56 11.53 20.22
N LEU A 565 0.48 12.86 20.05
CA LEU A 565 -0.48 13.51 19.18
C LEU A 565 -0.32 13.03 17.73
N ALA A 566 0.90 13.10 17.18
CA ALA A 566 1.21 12.67 15.82
C ALA A 566 1.02 11.15 15.65
N SER A 567 1.55 10.36 16.59
CA SER A 567 1.48 8.89 16.58
C SER A 567 0.03 8.36 16.55
N THR A 568 -0.87 8.99 17.32
CA THR A 568 -2.31 8.63 17.36
C THR A 568 -2.99 8.86 16.01
N MET A 569 -2.53 9.85 15.23
CA MET A 569 -3.14 10.22 13.95
C MET A 569 -2.60 9.40 12.79
N THR A 570 -1.29 9.13 12.74
CA THR A 570 -0.69 8.29 11.68
C THR A 570 -1.11 6.82 11.81
N GLY A 571 -1.32 6.31 13.03
CA GLY A 571 -1.75 4.92 13.25
C GLY A 571 -3.18 4.57 12.80
N ARG A 572 -4.02 5.56 12.43
CA ARG A 572 -5.46 5.37 12.20
C ARG A 572 -5.80 4.37 11.09
N THR A 573 -5.04 4.34 10.00
CA THR A 573 -5.28 3.46 8.85
C THR A 573 -5.18 1.99 9.27
N ILE A 574 -4.13 1.64 10.01
CA ILE A 574 -3.92 0.30 10.61
C ILE A 574 -5.05 -0.04 11.60
N VAL A 575 -5.47 0.91 12.44
CA VAL A 575 -6.60 0.70 13.38
C VAL A 575 -7.90 0.42 12.64
N ASN A 576 -8.20 1.17 11.58
CA ASN A 576 -9.39 0.98 10.76
C ASN A 576 -9.37 -0.39 10.05
N LYS A 577 -8.22 -0.80 9.48
CA LYS A 577 -8.02 -2.14 8.89
C LYS A 577 -8.28 -3.27 9.90
N HIS A 578 -7.64 -3.22 11.07
CA HIS A 578 -7.84 -4.23 12.13
C HIS A 578 -9.27 -4.23 12.72
N LYS A 579 -9.91 -3.06 12.77
CA LYS A 579 -11.32 -2.90 13.17
C LYS A 579 -12.24 -3.56 12.15
N ALA A 580 -11.98 -3.40 10.85
CA ALA A 580 -12.72 -4.06 9.77
C ALA A 580 -12.57 -5.58 9.81
N TYR A 581 -11.35 -6.11 9.91
CA TYR A 581 -11.08 -7.55 10.07
C TYR A 581 -11.56 -8.15 11.42
N ALA A 582 -12.01 -7.30 12.35
CA ALA A 582 -12.41 -7.67 13.70
C ALA A 582 -11.31 -8.44 14.47
N PHE A 583 -10.05 -8.04 14.33
CA PHE A 583 -8.93 -8.53 15.15
C PHE A 583 -9.06 -8.04 16.59
N HIS A 584 -9.18 -6.73 16.79
CA HIS A 584 -9.27 -6.14 18.12
C HIS A 584 -10.16 -4.91 18.17
N ARG A 585 -10.67 -4.59 19.36
CA ARG A 585 -11.29 -3.29 19.61
C ARG A 585 -10.25 -2.17 19.56
N PRO A 586 -10.57 -0.97 19.05
CA PRO A 586 -9.74 0.21 19.24
C PRO A 586 -9.45 0.48 20.73
N SER A 587 -10.46 0.38 21.59
CA SER A 587 -10.30 0.48 23.05
C SER A 587 -9.24 -0.46 23.66
N ALA A 588 -9.08 -1.68 23.13
CA ALA A 588 -8.05 -2.62 23.60
C ALA A 588 -6.64 -2.18 23.21
N LEU A 589 -6.47 -1.52 22.04
CA LEU A 589 -5.20 -0.97 21.58
C LEU A 589 -4.75 0.17 22.48
N TRP A 590 -5.63 1.15 22.73
CA TRP A 590 -5.25 2.35 23.48
C TRP A 590 -4.75 2.01 24.89
N ILE A 591 -5.46 1.12 25.61
CA ILE A 591 -5.05 0.64 26.94
C ILE A 591 -3.70 -0.11 26.87
N ALA A 592 -3.54 -1.03 25.91
CA ALA A 592 -2.31 -1.79 25.74
C ALA A 592 -1.10 -0.89 25.43
N GLN A 593 -1.30 0.14 24.62
CA GLN A 593 -0.28 1.13 24.30
C GLN A 593 0.10 1.95 25.53
N ILE A 594 -0.87 2.59 26.20
CA ILE A 594 -0.62 3.41 27.41
C ILE A 594 0.23 2.65 28.42
N PHE A 595 -0.09 1.38 28.69
CA PHE A 595 0.68 0.56 29.61
C PHE A 595 2.15 0.38 29.17
N VAL A 596 2.38 -0.03 27.92
CA VAL A 596 3.74 -0.28 27.40
C VAL A 596 4.54 1.02 27.30
N ASP A 597 3.95 2.08 26.77
CA ASP A 597 4.58 3.38 26.64
C ASP A 597 5.00 3.92 28.01
N GLN A 598 4.17 3.69 29.05
CA GLN A 598 4.48 4.08 30.42
C GLN A 598 5.62 3.26 31.04
N VAL A 599 5.82 1.98 30.69
CA VAL A 599 6.98 1.20 31.18
C VAL A 599 8.29 1.82 30.70
N PHE A 600 8.36 2.20 29.41
CA PHE A 600 9.54 2.88 28.87
C PHE A 600 9.71 4.28 29.46
N ALA A 601 8.64 5.10 29.48
CA ALA A 601 8.68 6.45 30.04
C ALA A 601 9.09 6.45 31.52
N ALA A 602 8.56 5.54 32.35
CA ALA A 602 8.93 5.39 33.76
C ALA A 602 10.44 5.18 33.93
N SER A 603 11.04 4.25 33.17
CA SER A 603 12.48 3.98 33.25
C SER A 603 13.35 5.17 32.82
N GLN A 604 12.92 5.91 31.79
CA GLN A 604 13.61 7.10 31.29
C GLN A 604 13.50 8.30 32.27
N ILE A 605 12.30 8.50 32.86
CA ILE A 605 12.02 9.51 33.88
C ILE A 605 12.80 9.19 35.17
N LEU A 606 12.92 7.90 35.55
CA LEU A 606 13.68 7.51 36.74
C LEU A 606 15.16 7.91 36.63
N VAL A 607 15.80 7.62 35.49
CA VAL A 607 17.21 8.02 35.26
C VAL A 607 17.36 9.53 35.18
N PHE A 608 16.43 10.24 34.51
CA PHE A 608 16.38 11.71 34.52
C PHE A 608 16.29 12.26 35.95
N SER A 609 15.37 11.74 36.77
CA SER A 609 15.15 12.17 38.15
C SER A 609 16.36 11.89 39.04
N ILE A 610 17.03 10.74 38.90
CA ILE A 610 18.27 10.45 39.65
C ILE A 610 19.34 11.51 39.36
N ILE A 611 19.61 11.80 38.09
CA ILE A 611 20.63 12.78 37.69
C ILE A 611 20.28 14.17 38.24
N VAL A 612 19.06 14.66 37.97
CA VAL A 612 18.64 16.00 38.37
C VAL A 612 18.59 16.16 39.89
N TYR A 613 17.98 15.22 40.62
CA TYR A 613 17.73 15.35 42.05
C TYR A 613 19.02 15.37 42.89
N PHE A 614 19.98 14.50 42.55
CA PHE A 614 21.24 14.41 43.28
C PHE A 614 22.26 15.48 42.89
N MET A 615 22.33 15.91 41.61
CA MET A 615 23.24 16.98 41.19
C MET A 615 22.85 18.36 41.75
N THR A 616 21.55 18.62 41.83
CA THR A 616 21.02 19.93 42.28
C THR A 616 20.89 20.05 43.80
N ASN A 617 21.15 18.97 44.54
CA ASN A 617 21.12 18.93 46.01
C ASN A 617 19.74 19.30 46.60
N LEU A 618 18.69 18.65 46.08
CA LEU A 618 17.36 18.60 46.71
C LEU A 618 17.40 17.77 48.01
N VAL A 619 16.33 17.78 48.80
CA VAL A 619 16.28 17.13 50.13
C VAL A 619 16.57 15.63 50.02
N ARG A 620 17.70 15.17 50.57
CA ARG A 620 18.19 13.78 50.42
C ARG A 620 17.46 12.79 51.35
N ASP A 621 16.15 12.72 51.24
CA ASP A 621 15.30 11.69 51.85
C ASP A 621 14.73 10.74 50.78
N ALA A 622 14.55 9.47 51.15
CA ALA A 622 14.01 8.46 50.24
C ALA A 622 12.54 8.72 49.90
N GLY A 623 11.72 9.11 50.88
CA GLY A 623 10.31 9.48 50.66
C GLY A 623 10.18 10.73 49.80
N ALA A 624 11.01 11.74 50.05
CA ALA A 624 11.06 12.95 49.23
C ALA A 624 11.44 12.68 47.76
N PHE A 625 12.44 11.82 47.52
CA PHE A 625 12.82 11.42 46.16
C PHE A 625 11.71 10.66 45.42
N PHE A 626 11.12 9.64 46.05
CA PHE A 626 10.06 8.85 45.40
C PHE A 626 8.78 9.67 45.17
N THR A 627 8.46 10.62 46.04
CA THR A 627 7.35 11.56 45.85
C THR A 627 7.60 12.49 44.67
N PHE A 628 8.82 13.05 44.53
CA PHE A 628 9.21 13.84 43.36
C PHE A 628 9.08 13.05 42.05
N TYR A 629 9.63 11.83 42.01
CA TYR A 629 9.50 10.93 40.87
C TYR A 629 8.03 10.60 40.54
N LEU A 630 7.20 10.30 41.56
CA LEU A 630 5.78 10.00 41.40
C LEU A 630 4.99 11.18 40.81
N MET A 631 5.28 12.42 41.23
CA MET A 631 4.60 13.63 40.71
C MET A 631 4.93 13.89 39.24
N ILE A 632 6.19 13.72 38.84
CA ILE A 632 6.61 13.82 37.42
C ILE A 632 5.98 12.69 36.59
N LEU A 633 6.00 11.46 37.11
CA LEU A 633 5.41 10.30 36.44
C LEU A 633 3.90 10.49 36.20
N SER A 634 3.18 10.97 37.23
CA SER A 634 1.74 11.24 37.16
C SER A 634 1.43 12.36 36.17
N GLY A 635 2.22 13.44 36.16
CA GLY A 635 2.08 14.54 35.21
C GLY A 635 2.32 14.09 33.75
N ASN A 636 3.34 13.26 33.51
CA ASN A 636 3.62 12.69 32.20
C ASN A 636 2.50 11.76 31.70
N ILE A 637 1.92 10.91 32.56
CA ILE A 637 0.74 10.08 32.23
C ILE A 637 -0.45 10.97 31.84
N ALA A 638 -0.77 11.97 32.66
CA ALA A 638 -1.91 12.86 32.43
C ALA A 638 -1.78 13.61 31.08
N MET A 639 -0.59 14.15 30.78
CA MET A 639 -0.33 14.82 29.51
C MET A 639 -0.35 13.86 28.32
N THR A 640 0.17 12.64 28.48
CA THR A 640 0.08 11.58 27.45
C THR A 640 -1.36 11.29 27.06
N LEU A 641 -2.24 11.10 28.04
CA LEU A 641 -3.67 10.87 27.80
C LEU A 641 -4.35 12.09 27.17
N PHE A 642 -4.02 13.30 27.64
CA PHE A 642 -4.52 14.55 27.08
C PHE A 642 -4.17 14.72 25.58
N PHE A 643 -2.91 14.51 25.20
CA PHE A 643 -2.49 14.56 23.78
C PHE A 643 -3.20 13.51 22.93
N ARG A 644 -3.38 12.29 23.45
CA ARG A 644 -4.12 11.25 22.75
C ARG A 644 -5.61 11.58 22.59
N ILE A 645 -6.26 12.19 23.57
CA ILE A 645 -7.66 12.67 23.44
C ILE A 645 -7.79 13.66 22.28
N ILE A 646 -6.91 14.67 22.23
CA ILE A 646 -6.90 15.65 21.12
C ILE A 646 -6.65 14.94 19.79
N GLY A 647 -5.71 13.98 19.76
CA GLY A 647 -5.41 13.14 18.61
C GLY A 647 -6.55 12.19 18.19
N CYS A 648 -7.49 11.84 19.08
CA CYS A 648 -8.69 11.08 18.75
C CYS A 648 -9.82 11.97 18.22
N VAL A 649 -10.00 13.18 18.74
CA VAL A 649 -11.12 14.09 18.38
C VAL A 649 -10.84 14.90 17.10
N SER A 650 -9.58 15.20 16.79
CA SER A 650 -9.23 16.12 15.70
C SER A 650 -9.20 15.42 14.34
N PRO A 651 -9.84 15.94 13.28
CA PRO A 651 -9.82 15.29 11.96
C PRO A 651 -8.40 15.25 11.37
N GLY A 652 -7.67 16.37 11.40
CA GLY A 652 -6.28 16.51 10.91
C GLY A 652 -5.33 17.10 11.96
N PHE A 653 -4.03 16.98 11.68
CA PHE A 653 -2.94 17.29 12.63
C PHE A 653 -2.85 18.78 12.96
N ASP A 654 -3.01 19.63 11.95
CA ASP A 654 -3.01 21.08 12.11
C ASP A 654 -4.16 21.57 13.00
N GLN A 655 -5.38 21.03 12.85
CA GLN A 655 -6.49 21.38 13.75
C GLN A 655 -6.24 20.90 15.18
N ALA A 656 -5.58 19.74 15.33
CA ALA A 656 -5.19 19.20 16.63
C ALA A 656 -4.19 20.12 17.36
N ILE A 657 -3.18 20.63 16.65
CA ILE A 657 -2.17 21.54 17.21
C ILE A 657 -2.80 22.87 17.64
N LYS A 658 -3.71 23.46 16.84
CA LYS A 658 -4.39 24.73 17.21
C LYS A 658 -5.01 24.64 18.61
N PHE A 659 -5.76 23.56 18.87
CA PHE A 659 -6.38 23.34 20.18
C PHE A 659 -5.35 23.01 21.27
N ALA A 660 -4.38 22.14 20.97
CA ALA A 660 -3.35 21.74 21.94
C ALA A 660 -2.53 22.93 22.46
N VAL A 661 -2.05 23.83 21.57
CA VAL A 661 -1.21 24.97 21.95
C VAL A 661 -1.94 25.90 22.91
N VAL A 662 -3.20 26.26 22.64
CA VAL A 662 -3.99 27.16 23.52
C VAL A 662 -4.11 26.58 24.92
N VAL A 663 -4.52 25.32 25.04
CA VAL A 663 -4.75 24.69 26.35
C VAL A 663 -3.43 24.46 27.09
N ILE A 664 -2.35 24.09 26.38
CA ILE A 664 -1.01 23.96 26.97
C ILE A 664 -0.53 25.29 27.52
N THR A 665 -0.64 26.39 26.78
CA THR A 665 -0.16 27.69 27.27
C THR A 665 -0.95 28.12 28.50
N LEU A 666 -2.27 27.90 28.53
CA LEU A 666 -3.07 28.10 29.75
C LEU A 666 -2.61 27.22 30.91
N PHE A 667 -2.34 25.93 30.69
CA PHE A 667 -1.82 25.01 31.73
C PHE A 667 -0.40 25.38 32.22
N VAL A 668 0.42 25.99 31.37
CA VAL A 668 1.77 26.44 31.71
C VAL A 668 1.72 27.74 32.53
N VAL A 669 0.87 28.70 32.15
CA VAL A 669 0.67 29.97 32.86
C VAL A 669 -0.01 29.74 34.22
N THR A 670 -1.15 29.04 34.23
CA THR A 670 -1.93 28.68 35.44
C THR A 670 -1.37 27.43 36.16
N SER A 671 -0.05 27.28 36.14
CA SER A 671 0.66 26.20 36.83
C SER A 671 1.02 26.54 38.29
N GLY A 672 0.88 27.81 38.68
CA GLY A 672 1.32 28.30 39.99
C GLY A 672 2.79 28.75 40.07
N TYR A 673 3.62 28.50 39.04
CA TYR A 673 5.01 28.97 39.02
C TYR A 673 5.19 30.34 38.35
N ILE A 674 4.62 30.53 37.16
CA ILE A 674 4.74 31.80 36.41
C ILE A 674 3.87 32.87 37.06
N ILE A 675 2.61 32.53 37.34
CA ILE A 675 1.69 33.32 38.16
C ILE A 675 1.34 32.50 39.39
N GLN A 676 1.40 33.12 40.57
CA GLN A 676 1.05 32.49 41.83
C GLN A 676 -0.48 32.40 41.96
N TYR A 677 -1.00 31.31 42.52
CA TYR A 677 -2.45 31.03 42.59
C TYR A 677 -3.29 32.16 43.24
N GLU A 678 -2.73 32.89 44.21
CA GLU A 678 -3.38 34.05 44.82
C GLU A 678 -3.38 35.31 43.94
N GLN A 679 -2.45 35.43 43.00
CA GLN A 679 -2.36 36.50 42.01
C GLN A 679 -3.16 36.19 40.74
N GLU A 680 -3.47 34.91 40.47
CA GLU A 680 -4.38 34.51 39.40
C GLU A 680 -5.75 35.19 39.56
N GLN A 681 -6.29 35.69 38.45
CA GLN A 681 -7.64 36.24 38.40
C GLN A 681 -8.68 35.19 38.81
N VAL A 682 -9.65 35.57 39.65
CA VAL A 682 -10.61 34.64 40.28
C VAL A 682 -11.36 33.76 39.25
N TRP A 683 -11.62 34.28 38.05
CA TRP A 683 -12.30 33.58 36.96
C TRP A 683 -11.40 32.60 36.18
N LEU A 684 -10.08 32.63 36.37
CA LEU A 684 -9.11 31.67 35.81
C LEU A 684 -8.73 30.55 36.78
N ARG A 685 -8.81 30.79 38.11
CA ARG A 685 -8.36 29.85 39.17
C ARG A 685 -8.95 28.43 39.09
N TRP A 686 -10.10 28.24 38.45
CA TRP A 686 -10.67 26.90 38.25
C TRP A 686 -9.83 26.03 37.29
N ILE A 687 -9.05 26.65 36.39
CA ILE A 687 -8.17 25.95 35.45
C ILE A 687 -7.08 25.21 36.23
N PHE A 688 -6.53 25.79 37.30
CA PHE A 688 -5.56 25.12 38.17
C PHE A 688 -6.04 23.74 38.65
N TRP A 689 -7.34 23.58 38.94
CA TRP A 689 -7.93 22.34 39.44
C TRP A 689 -8.19 21.27 38.37
N ILE A 690 -8.21 21.64 37.08
CA ILE A 690 -8.21 20.69 35.96
C ILE A 690 -6.82 20.53 35.31
N ASN A 691 -5.84 21.30 35.76
CA ASN A 691 -4.47 21.33 35.24
C ASN A 691 -3.59 20.31 35.98
N PRO A 692 -3.27 19.15 35.36
CA PRO A 692 -2.41 18.16 36.01
C PRO A 692 -0.98 18.67 36.25
N LEU A 693 -0.51 19.66 35.49
CA LEU A 693 0.83 20.23 35.66
C LEU A 693 0.89 21.12 36.90
N GLY A 694 -0.09 22.00 37.11
CA GLY A 694 -0.17 22.85 38.31
C GLY A 694 -0.33 22.03 39.59
N LEU A 695 -1.18 21.01 39.56
CA LEU A 695 -1.35 20.10 40.70
C LEU A 695 -0.08 19.30 41.01
N SER A 696 0.58 18.69 40.00
CA SER A 696 1.88 18.02 40.20
C SER A 696 2.97 18.98 40.67
N PHE A 697 3.01 20.21 40.15
CA PHE A 697 3.97 21.24 40.59
C PHE A 697 3.77 21.61 42.06
N SER A 698 2.54 21.87 42.48
CA SER A 698 2.22 22.16 43.89
C SER A 698 2.64 21.01 44.83
N GLY A 699 2.42 19.76 44.42
CA GLY A 699 2.85 18.58 45.17
C GLY A 699 4.36 18.46 45.32
N MET A 700 5.14 18.78 44.28
CA MET A 700 6.60 18.82 44.36
C MET A 700 7.11 19.97 45.23
N MET A 701 6.50 21.16 45.16
CA MET A 701 6.82 22.31 46.00
C MET A 701 6.57 21.99 47.48
N MET A 702 5.41 21.41 47.81
CA MET A 702 5.12 20.94 49.17
C MET A 702 6.17 19.92 49.64
N ASN A 703 6.52 18.95 48.79
CA ASN A 703 7.48 17.88 49.11
C ASN A 703 8.91 18.38 49.39
N GLU A 704 9.47 19.29 48.60
CA GLU A 704 10.84 19.82 48.82
C GLU A 704 10.91 20.77 50.02
N PHE A 705 9.86 21.59 50.26
CA PHE A 705 9.89 22.63 51.29
C PHE A 705 9.32 22.22 52.65
N GLN A 706 8.54 21.12 52.77
CA GLN A 706 7.93 20.69 54.04
C GLN A 706 8.95 20.42 55.17
N GLY A 707 10.12 19.89 54.85
CA GLY A 707 11.18 19.55 55.81
C GLY A 707 12.41 20.46 55.76
N LEU A 708 12.32 21.62 55.09
CA LEU A 708 13.48 22.47 54.82
C LEU A 708 13.48 23.73 55.71
N GLU A 709 14.46 23.86 56.59
CA GLU A 709 14.80 25.14 57.20
C GLU A 709 15.80 25.90 56.31
N MET A 710 15.47 27.15 55.99
CA MET A 710 16.28 28.01 55.13
C MET A 710 16.89 29.15 55.93
N THR A 711 18.16 29.47 55.65
CA THR A 711 18.86 30.60 56.24
C THR A 711 18.70 31.86 55.37
N CYS A 712 18.23 32.96 55.95
CA CYS A 712 18.16 34.24 55.26
C CYS A 712 19.58 34.77 55.01
N THR A 713 19.89 35.20 53.78
CA THR A 713 21.17 35.83 53.45
C THR A 713 21.17 37.29 53.88
N ALA A 714 22.35 37.87 54.09
CA ALA A 714 22.47 39.28 54.49
C ALA A 714 21.76 40.24 53.52
N ASP A 715 21.80 39.95 52.22
CA ASP A 715 21.15 40.74 51.16
C ASP A 715 19.61 40.63 51.17
N SER A 716 19.05 39.66 51.89
CA SER A 716 17.61 39.42 52.03
C SER A 716 17.07 39.83 53.41
N LEU A 717 17.90 40.37 54.31
CA LEU A 717 17.45 40.92 55.58
C LEU A 717 17.12 42.41 55.45
N ILE A 718 15.95 42.82 55.92
CA ILE A 718 15.51 44.23 55.96
C ILE A 718 15.29 44.64 57.43
N PRO A 719 15.81 45.80 57.88
CA PRO A 719 16.69 46.72 57.16
C PRO A 719 18.12 46.16 56.95
N ALA A 720 18.66 46.37 55.76
CA ALA A 720 20.00 45.95 55.35
C ALA A 720 21.03 47.07 55.59
N GLY A 721 22.24 46.71 56.02
CA GLY A 721 23.38 47.62 56.09
C GLY A 721 24.33 47.34 57.27
N PRO A 722 25.59 47.83 57.22
CA PRO A 722 26.62 47.50 58.21
C PRO A 722 26.36 48.04 59.62
N GLN A 723 25.33 48.88 59.82
CA GLN A 723 24.91 49.40 61.12
C GLN A 723 23.73 48.61 61.73
N TYR A 724 23.10 47.71 60.96
CA TYR A 724 21.96 46.91 61.42
C TYR A 724 22.44 45.50 61.78
N THR A 725 22.83 45.31 63.05
CA THR A 725 23.39 44.05 63.56
C THR A 725 22.47 43.31 64.54
N ASP A 726 21.33 43.89 64.91
CA ASP A 726 20.36 43.26 65.82
C ASP A 726 19.23 42.58 65.04
N ILE A 727 19.23 41.25 65.10
CA ILE A 727 18.24 40.40 64.42
C ILE A 727 16.81 40.63 64.93
N ASN A 728 16.62 41.11 66.17
CA ASN A 728 15.29 41.38 66.74
C ASN A 728 14.52 42.45 65.93
N HIS A 729 15.25 43.33 65.26
CA HIS A 729 14.71 44.42 64.43
C HIS A 729 14.86 44.15 62.93
N GLN A 730 15.21 42.93 62.53
CA GLN A 730 15.35 42.51 61.13
C GLN A 730 14.38 41.38 60.78
N VAL A 731 13.92 41.37 59.53
CA VAL A 731 13.07 40.33 58.95
C VAL A 731 13.56 39.96 57.56
N CYS A 732 13.30 38.74 57.11
CA CYS A 732 13.69 38.29 55.76
C CYS A 732 12.67 38.78 54.71
N THR A 733 13.13 39.03 53.48
CA THR A 733 12.24 39.33 52.33
C THR A 733 11.41 38.14 51.87
N LEU A 734 11.76 36.92 52.27
CA LEU A 734 10.96 35.73 51.96
C LEU A 734 9.58 35.76 52.67
N PRO A 735 8.49 35.46 51.95
CA PRO A 735 7.20 35.10 52.55
C PRO A 735 7.37 33.98 53.60
N GLY A 736 6.57 33.99 54.66
CA GLY A 736 6.67 33.01 55.75
C GLY A 736 7.72 33.31 56.82
N SER A 737 8.55 34.36 56.65
CA SER A 737 9.56 34.72 57.66
C SER A 737 8.96 35.44 58.88
N LYS A 738 9.68 35.37 60.01
CA LYS A 738 9.29 35.96 61.31
C LYS A 738 10.40 36.88 61.81
N SER A 739 10.04 38.01 62.42
CA SER A 739 11.00 38.96 63.00
C SER A 739 11.81 38.30 64.13
N GLY A 740 13.10 38.63 64.25
CA GLY A 740 13.95 38.08 65.31
C GLY A 740 14.65 36.77 64.99
N THR A 741 14.46 36.18 63.80
CA THR A 741 15.13 34.93 63.40
C THR A 741 15.65 34.98 61.98
N THR A 742 16.89 34.53 61.75
CA THR A 742 17.45 34.31 60.41
C THR A 742 16.96 33.01 59.75
N LEU A 743 16.24 32.16 60.50
CA LEU A 743 15.66 30.91 59.99
C LEU A 743 14.25 31.17 59.46
N VAL A 744 14.00 30.69 58.23
CA VAL A 744 12.69 30.70 57.57
C VAL A 744 12.26 29.26 57.35
N SER A 745 11.08 28.89 57.85
CA SER A 745 10.52 27.56 57.59
C SER A 745 10.07 27.47 56.13
N GLY A 746 10.51 26.42 55.43
CA GLY A 746 10.05 26.12 54.07
C GLY A 746 8.55 25.94 53.99
N SER A 747 7.92 25.34 55.02
CA SER A 747 6.45 25.18 55.07
C SER A 747 5.72 26.51 55.11
N ASP A 748 6.23 27.49 55.87
CA ASP A 748 5.64 28.83 55.98
C ASP A 748 5.86 29.61 54.66
N TYR A 749 7.00 29.40 53.99
CA TYR A 749 7.30 29.98 52.67
C TYR A 749 6.35 29.48 51.57
N VAL A 750 6.11 28.16 51.42
CA VAL A 750 5.15 27.69 50.40
C VAL A 750 3.70 27.99 50.77
N ALA A 751 3.37 28.00 52.07
CA ALA A 751 2.01 28.35 52.52
C ALA A 751 1.67 29.83 52.29
N GLN A 752 2.58 30.77 52.58
CA GLN A 752 2.32 32.21 52.43
C GLN A 752 2.72 32.77 51.05
N GLY A 753 3.69 32.14 50.36
CA GLY A 753 4.15 32.60 49.05
C GLY A 753 3.37 32.00 47.88
N PHE A 754 2.79 30.80 48.03
CA PHE A 754 2.12 30.08 46.94
C PHE A 754 0.75 29.49 47.34
N SER A 755 0.26 29.76 48.55
CA SER A 755 -0.99 29.17 49.10
C SER A 755 -0.94 27.64 49.21
N TYR A 756 0.26 27.04 49.31
CA TYR A 756 0.46 25.59 49.29
C TYR A 756 0.72 25.04 50.68
N HIS A 757 -0.33 24.44 51.29
CA HIS A 757 -0.23 23.79 52.59
C HIS A 757 0.28 22.34 52.46
N PRO A 758 1.32 21.90 53.20
CA PRO A 758 1.87 20.54 53.07
C PRO A 758 0.86 19.40 53.30
N GLY A 759 -0.20 19.62 54.09
CA GLY A 759 -1.27 18.64 54.29
C GLY A 759 -2.08 18.33 53.02
N ASP A 760 -2.01 19.19 52.01
CA ASP A 760 -2.76 19.06 50.76
C ASP A 760 -2.06 18.22 49.69
N LEU A 761 -0.80 17.82 49.89
CA LEU A 761 0.02 17.11 48.91
C LEU A 761 -0.69 15.86 48.36
N TRP A 762 -1.18 14.99 49.24
CA TRP A 762 -1.87 13.76 48.85
C TRP A 762 -3.29 14.01 48.30
N ARG A 763 -3.94 15.11 48.70
CA ARG A 763 -5.21 15.54 48.09
C ARG A 763 -4.98 15.95 46.63
N ASN A 764 -3.98 16.80 46.38
CA ASN A 764 -3.67 17.28 45.04
C ASN A 764 -3.22 16.12 44.12
N TRP A 765 -2.40 15.18 44.62
CA TRP A 765 -2.07 13.95 43.89
C TRP A 765 -3.30 13.07 43.60
N GLY A 766 -4.22 12.94 44.57
CA GLY A 766 -5.49 12.23 44.38
C GLY A 766 -6.36 12.84 43.28
N ILE A 767 -6.36 14.17 43.14
CA ILE A 767 -7.03 14.88 42.03
C ILE A 767 -6.35 14.58 40.69
N VAL A 768 -5.00 14.59 40.63
CA VAL A 768 -4.26 14.19 39.42
C VAL A 768 -4.60 12.75 39.01
N LEU A 769 -4.69 11.81 39.97
CA LEU A 769 -5.08 10.43 39.69
C LEU A 769 -6.54 10.32 39.20
N ALA A 770 -7.46 11.13 39.74
CA ALA A 770 -8.83 11.20 39.24
C ALA A 770 -8.89 11.76 37.80
N LEU A 771 -8.10 12.79 37.48
CA LEU A 771 -7.97 13.33 36.12
C LEU A 771 -7.38 12.30 35.14
N ILE A 772 -6.37 11.52 35.56
CA ILE A 772 -5.81 10.41 34.77
C ILE A 772 -6.88 9.37 34.46
N VAL A 773 -7.68 8.94 35.45
CA VAL A 773 -8.76 7.96 35.24
C VAL A 773 -9.84 8.53 34.32
N PHE A 774 -10.22 9.80 34.48
CA PHE A 774 -11.16 10.49 33.61
C PHE A 774 -10.66 10.57 32.16
N PHE A 775 -9.41 10.99 31.94
CA PHE A 775 -8.81 11.05 30.60
C PHE A 775 -8.64 9.66 29.98
N LEU A 776 -8.34 8.63 30.76
CA LEU A 776 -8.27 7.24 30.29
C LEU A 776 -9.65 6.76 29.78
N ILE A 777 -10.71 6.99 30.55
CA ILE A 777 -12.09 6.66 30.15
C ILE A 777 -12.47 7.43 28.88
N LEU A 778 -12.18 8.74 28.84
CA LEU A 778 -12.51 9.61 27.72
C LEU A 778 -11.76 9.18 26.44
N ASN A 779 -10.47 8.84 26.54
CA ASN A 779 -9.68 8.30 25.42
C ASN A 779 -10.24 6.97 24.89
N VAL A 780 -10.62 6.05 25.79
CA VAL A 780 -11.23 4.75 25.44
C VAL A 780 -12.58 4.93 24.73
N VAL A 781 -13.44 5.83 25.22
CA VAL A 781 -14.76 6.12 24.63
C VAL A 781 -14.59 6.78 23.26
N LEU A 782 -13.83 7.87 23.17
CA LEU A 782 -13.62 8.59 21.92
C LEU A 782 -12.93 7.72 20.87
N GLY A 783 -11.94 6.92 21.27
CA GLY A 783 -11.24 6.00 20.36
C GLY A 783 -12.08 4.83 19.82
N GLU A 784 -13.22 4.50 20.43
CA GLU A 784 -14.15 3.48 19.91
C GLU A 784 -15.20 4.09 18.95
N PHE A 785 -15.74 5.27 19.30
CA PHE A 785 -16.85 5.93 18.60
C PHE A 785 -16.43 6.92 17.51
N VAL A 786 -15.35 7.67 17.70
CA VAL A 786 -14.86 8.64 16.70
C VAL A 786 -14.05 7.88 15.64
N ASN A 787 -14.45 7.99 14.38
CA ASN A 787 -13.78 7.33 13.26
C ASN A 787 -13.58 8.33 12.12
N PHE A 788 -12.33 8.69 11.85
CA PHE A 788 -11.95 9.50 10.70
C PHE A 788 -11.36 8.62 9.60
N GLY A 789 -11.50 9.05 8.33
CA GLY A 789 -10.84 8.41 7.19
C GLY A 789 -11.45 7.09 6.68
N MET A 790 -12.61 6.64 7.19
CA MET A 790 -13.28 5.44 6.67
C MET A 790 -14.09 5.65 5.38
N GLY A 791 -14.03 6.84 4.78
CA GLY A 791 -14.66 7.17 3.51
C GLY A 791 -13.67 7.87 2.58
N GLY A 792 -13.16 7.12 1.60
CA GLY A 792 -12.25 7.63 0.57
C GLY A 792 -12.99 8.49 -0.44
N ASN A 793 -13.20 9.78 -0.13
CA ASN A 793 -13.69 10.75 -1.09
C ASN A 793 -12.57 11.10 -2.08
N ALA A 794 -12.44 10.30 -3.14
CA ALA A 794 -11.52 10.52 -4.27
C ALA A 794 -11.94 11.69 -5.19
N ALA A 795 -12.49 12.76 -4.61
CA ALA A 795 -12.97 13.93 -5.34
C ALA A 795 -11.77 14.80 -5.77
N LYS A 796 -11.56 14.91 -7.09
CA LYS A 796 -10.50 15.75 -7.68
C LYS A 796 -10.60 17.20 -7.19
N VAL A 797 -9.46 17.76 -6.79
CA VAL A 797 -9.33 19.15 -6.35
C VAL A 797 -8.61 19.95 -7.43
N TYR A 798 -9.15 21.12 -7.79
CA TYR A 798 -8.63 22.00 -8.84
C TYR A 798 -8.11 23.32 -8.27
N ALA A 799 -7.11 23.92 -8.91
CA ALA A 799 -6.73 25.29 -8.59
C ALA A 799 -7.83 26.26 -9.03
N LYS A 800 -8.08 27.32 -8.24
CA LYS A 800 -9.08 28.36 -8.59
C LYS A 800 -8.78 28.95 -9.99
N PRO A 801 -9.78 29.12 -10.87
CA PRO A 801 -9.58 29.62 -12.22
C PRO A 801 -9.15 31.09 -12.17
N ASN A 802 -8.20 31.45 -13.02
CA ASN A 802 -7.75 32.83 -13.26
C ASN A 802 -7.91 33.15 -14.76
N LYS A 803 -7.86 34.42 -15.17
CA LYS A 803 -8.08 34.84 -16.56
C LYS A 803 -7.20 34.07 -17.56
N GLU A 804 -5.89 33.95 -17.26
CA GLU A 804 -4.94 33.15 -18.05
C GLU A 804 -5.40 31.68 -18.17
N ARG A 805 -5.54 30.97 -17.03
CA ARG A 805 -5.99 29.56 -16.99
C ARG A 805 -7.30 29.33 -17.74
N LYS A 806 -8.28 30.23 -17.59
CA LYS A 806 -9.55 30.11 -18.30
C LYS A 806 -9.35 30.14 -19.82
N THR A 807 -8.59 31.12 -20.33
CA THR A 807 -8.28 31.18 -21.77
C THR A 807 -7.43 30.01 -22.27
N LEU A 808 -6.56 29.45 -21.44
CA LEU A 808 -5.77 28.25 -21.79
C LEU A 808 -6.66 26.99 -21.82
N ASN A 809 -7.56 26.82 -20.84
CA ASN A 809 -8.50 25.70 -20.79
C ASN A 809 -9.54 25.77 -21.92
N GLU A 810 -10.00 26.96 -22.30
CA GLU A 810 -10.85 27.18 -23.47
C GLU A 810 -10.13 26.77 -24.78
N LYS A 811 -8.84 27.12 -24.93
CA LYS A 811 -8.02 26.67 -26.08
C LYS A 811 -7.77 25.16 -26.09
N LEU A 812 -7.46 24.57 -24.95
CA LEU A 812 -7.25 23.12 -24.80
C LEU A 812 -8.54 22.34 -25.09
N ALA A 813 -9.69 22.81 -24.58
CA ALA A 813 -10.99 22.23 -24.90
C ALA A 813 -11.30 22.30 -26.41
N ALA A 814 -11.04 23.45 -27.06
CA ALA A 814 -11.21 23.58 -28.50
C ALA A 814 -10.29 22.64 -29.31
N LYS A 815 -9.02 22.45 -28.89
CA LYS A 815 -8.12 21.43 -29.49
C LYS A 815 -8.68 20.01 -29.31
N LYS A 816 -9.15 19.66 -28.12
CA LYS A 816 -9.76 18.36 -27.83
C LYS A 816 -11.01 18.11 -28.69
N ASP A 817 -11.89 19.10 -28.82
CA ASP A 817 -13.12 18.99 -29.62
C ASP A 817 -12.82 18.85 -31.13
N ALA A 818 -11.78 19.52 -31.63
CA ALA A 818 -11.29 19.32 -33.00
C ALA A 818 -10.76 17.90 -33.19
N ARG A 819 -9.88 17.43 -32.31
CA ARG A 819 -9.29 16.09 -32.36
C ARG A 819 -10.32 14.96 -32.20
N THR A 820 -11.45 15.24 -31.55
CA THR A 820 -12.56 14.28 -31.39
C THR A 820 -13.47 14.22 -32.62
N LYS A 821 -13.44 15.26 -33.48
CA LYS A 821 -14.16 15.29 -34.77
C LYS A 821 -13.36 14.63 -35.89
N ASP A 822 -12.04 14.82 -35.93
CA ASP A 822 -11.14 14.21 -36.92
C ASP A 822 -10.76 12.73 -36.59
N LYS A 823 -11.72 11.94 -36.10
CA LYS A 823 -11.56 10.49 -35.81
C LYS A 823 -11.02 9.66 -37.00
N SER A 824 -11.03 10.19 -38.23
CA SER A 824 -10.58 9.52 -39.45
C SER A 824 -9.08 9.69 -39.77
N ASN A 825 -8.35 10.57 -39.09
CA ASN A 825 -6.91 10.81 -39.32
C ASN A 825 -6.10 10.76 -38.01
N GLU A 826 -5.88 9.56 -37.46
CA GLU A 826 -5.10 9.38 -36.21
C GLU A 826 -3.56 9.58 -36.37
N GLU A 827 -3.05 9.69 -37.60
CA GLU A 827 -1.60 9.65 -37.90
C GLU A 827 -0.86 11.00 -37.77
N GLY A 828 -1.57 12.10 -37.48
CA GLY A 828 -0.99 13.45 -37.44
C GLY A 828 -0.88 14.06 -36.03
N SER A 829 0.27 13.93 -35.37
CA SER A 829 0.66 14.84 -34.28
C SER A 829 1.26 16.13 -34.85
N GLU A 830 0.83 17.30 -34.36
CA GLU A 830 1.40 18.60 -34.80
C GLU A 830 2.89 18.79 -34.37
N ILE A 831 3.40 17.93 -33.48
CA ILE A 831 4.73 18.05 -32.89
C ILE A 831 5.70 17.07 -33.58
N THR A 832 6.53 17.56 -34.50
CA THR A 832 7.67 16.79 -35.01
C THR A 832 8.86 16.92 -34.05
N ILE A 833 9.15 15.86 -33.29
CA ILE A 833 10.34 15.77 -32.44
C ILE A 833 11.54 15.42 -33.33
N LYS A 834 12.41 16.40 -33.58
CA LYS A 834 13.62 16.24 -34.40
C LYS A 834 14.75 15.53 -33.63
N SER A 835 14.52 14.30 -33.18
CA SER A 835 15.62 13.41 -32.77
C SER A 835 16.02 12.54 -33.96
N GLU A 836 17.30 12.60 -34.32
CA GLU A 836 17.89 11.68 -35.29
C GLU A 836 18.91 10.73 -34.63
N ARG A 837 19.15 10.88 -33.33
CA ARG A 837 20.30 10.26 -32.65
C ARG A 837 20.03 8.81 -32.27
N VAL A 838 21.01 7.93 -32.50
CA VAL A 838 20.88 6.48 -32.29
C VAL A 838 21.71 6.04 -31.09
N LEU A 839 21.09 5.32 -30.16
CA LEU A 839 21.78 4.66 -29.04
C LEU A 839 22.16 3.23 -29.44
N THR A 840 23.39 2.82 -29.14
CA THR A 840 23.91 1.46 -29.38
C THR A 840 24.68 0.97 -28.16
N TRP A 841 24.64 -0.33 -27.87
CA TRP A 841 25.50 -0.96 -26.86
C TRP A 841 25.99 -2.34 -27.30
N GLU A 842 27.23 -2.67 -26.93
CA GLU A 842 27.94 -3.89 -27.34
C GLU A 842 28.74 -4.47 -26.18
N ASN A 843 28.72 -5.81 -26.04
CA ASN A 843 29.38 -6.55 -24.96
C ASN A 843 29.10 -5.98 -23.56
N LEU A 844 27.88 -5.49 -23.33
CA LEU A 844 27.55 -4.81 -22.09
C LEU A 844 27.47 -5.82 -20.93
N ASN A 845 28.37 -5.65 -19.98
CA ASN A 845 28.51 -6.46 -18.77
C ASN A 845 28.47 -5.55 -17.54
N TYR A 846 27.87 -6.04 -16.45
CA TYR A 846 27.77 -5.29 -15.20
C TYR A 846 27.95 -6.21 -14.00
N ASP A 847 29.00 -5.94 -13.22
CA ASP A 847 29.45 -6.73 -12.08
C ASP A 847 29.33 -5.91 -10.79
N VAL A 848 28.67 -6.46 -9.77
CA VAL A 848 28.35 -5.75 -8.51
C VAL A 848 28.98 -6.45 -7.31
N PRO A 849 29.63 -5.72 -6.39
CA PRO A 849 30.16 -6.31 -5.15
C PRO A 849 29.01 -6.75 -4.24
N VAL A 850 29.10 -7.99 -3.74
CA VAL A 850 28.17 -8.59 -2.78
C VAL A 850 28.94 -9.14 -1.57
N PRO A 851 28.33 -9.29 -0.38
CA PRO A 851 28.98 -9.97 0.73
C PRO A 851 29.36 -11.41 0.33
N GLY A 852 30.65 -11.67 0.14
CA GLY A 852 31.18 -12.96 -0.33
C GLY A 852 31.77 -12.97 -1.76
N GLY A 853 31.71 -11.90 -2.54
CA GLY A 853 32.35 -11.84 -3.86
C GLY A 853 31.82 -10.75 -4.80
N GLU A 854 32.01 -10.94 -6.11
CA GLU A 854 31.35 -10.14 -7.15
C GLU A 854 30.25 -10.97 -7.82
N ARG A 855 29.13 -10.34 -8.16
CA ARG A 855 28.00 -10.96 -8.86
C ARG A 855 27.74 -10.24 -10.17
N ARG A 856 27.88 -10.98 -11.28
CA ARG A 856 27.44 -10.53 -12.61
C ARG A 856 25.92 -10.43 -12.66
N LEU A 857 25.41 -9.29 -13.12
CA LEU A 857 23.97 -9.01 -13.28
C LEU A 857 23.56 -8.82 -14.75
N LEU A 858 24.50 -8.43 -15.62
CA LEU A 858 24.32 -8.36 -17.08
C LEU A 858 25.51 -9.06 -17.73
N ASN A 859 25.26 -9.87 -18.77
CA ASN A 859 26.29 -10.67 -19.43
C ASN A 859 26.18 -10.54 -20.95
N ASN A 860 27.20 -9.93 -21.57
CA ASN A 860 27.34 -9.76 -23.02
C ASN A 860 26.06 -9.28 -23.74
N VAL A 861 25.38 -8.26 -23.19
CA VAL A 861 24.16 -7.72 -23.82
C VAL A 861 24.51 -6.83 -25.01
N TYR A 862 23.77 -6.97 -26.11
CA TYR A 862 23.87 -6.17 -27.33
C TYR A 862 22.51 -5.55 -27.67
N GLY A 863 22.51 -4.43 -28.38
CA GLY A 863 21.29 -3.85 -28.93
C GLY A 863 21.44 -2.40 -29.36
N TYR A 864 20.33 -1.84 -29.84
CA TYR A 864 20.24 -0.46 -30.28
C TYR A 864 18.80 0.08 -30.11
N VAL A 865 18.65 1.40 -30.10
CA VAL A 865 17.33 2.06 -30.22
C VAL A 865 17.43 3.19 -31.22
N ARG A 866 16.45 3.26 -32.14
CA ARG A 866 16.34 4.29 -33.17
C ARG A 866 15.26 5.31 -32.81
N PRO A 867 15.39 6.58 -33.24
CA PRO A 867 14.25 7.50 -33.27
C PRO A 867 13.11 6.93 -34.11
N GLY A 868 11.86 7.17 -33.70
CA GLY A 868 10.68 6.61 -34.37
C GLY A 868 10.24 5.25 -33.84
N GLU A 869 11.14 4.44 -33.26
CA GLU A 869 10.85 3.08 -32.78
C GLU A 869 10.51 3.06 -31.28
N LEU A 870 9.43 2.35 -30.92
CA LEU A 870 9.06 2.03 -29.55
C LEU A 870 9.59 0.63 -29.18
N THR A 871 10.64 0.58 -28.35
CA THR A 871 11.33 -0.68 -27.97
C THR A 871 10.90 -1.17 -26.58
N ALA A 872 10.38 -2.40 -26.51
CA ALA A 872 10.04 -3.07 -25.25
C ALA A 872 11.24 -3.87 -24.70
N LEU A 873 11.52 -3.73 -23.41
CA LEU A 873 12.44 -4.57 -22.65
C LEU A 873 11.64 -5.49 -21.72
N MET A 874 11.58 -6.78 -22.06
CA MET A 874 10.82 -7.80 -21.32
C MET A 874 11.73 -8.95 -20.87
N GLY A 875 11.18 -9.88 -20.08
CA GLY A 875 11.92 -10.98 -19.50
C GLY A 875 11.47 -11.34 -18.09
N ALA A 876 11.99 -12.44 -17.56
CA ALA A 876 11.63 -12.95 -16.25
C ALA A 876 11.87 -11.92 -15.11
N SER A 877 11.22 -12.12 -13.97
CA SER A 877 11.59 -11.41 -12.73
C SER A 877 13.03 -11.80 -12.34
N GLY A 878 13.84 -10.79 -11.97
CA GLY A 878 15.28 -10.96 -11.73
C GLY A 878 16.16 -11.11 -12.97
N ALA A 879 15.64 -10.95 -14.20
CA ALA A 879 16.44 -11.02 -15.44
C ALA A 879 17.39 -9.83 -15.69
N GLY A 880 17.38 -8.81 -14.82
CA GLY A 880 18.24 -7.62 -14.97
C GLY A 880 17.65 -6.48 -15.81
N LYS A 881 16.33 -6.49 -16.10
CA LYS A 881 15.63 -5.44 -16.90
C LYS A 881 15.92 -4.01 -16.43
N THR A 882 15.52 -3.65 -15.22
CA THR A 882 15.79 -2.34 -14.60
C THR A 882 17.30 -2.08 -14.46
N THR A 883 18.09 -3.12 -14.18
CA THR A 883 19.56 -3.01 -14.13
C THR A 883 20.14 -2.54 -15.47
N LEU A 884 19.68 -3.11 -16.59
CA LEU A 884 20.07 -2.69 -17.93
C LEU A 884 19.61 -1.26 -18.22
N LEU A 885 18.36 -0.93 -17.89
CA LEU A 885 17.79 0.41 -18.09
C LEU A 885 18.59 1.49 -17.32
N ASP A 886 18.90 1.24 -16.05
CA ASP A 886 19.71 2.12 -15.20
C ASP A 886 21.16 2.27 -15.67
N VAL A 887 21.76 1.20 -16.22
CA VAL A 887 23.12 1.23 -16.78
C VAL A 887 23.14 2.02 -18.09
N LEU A 888 22.17 1.82 -18.97
CA LEU A 888 22.02 2.58 -20.22
C LEU A 888 21.72 4.07 -19.96
N ALA A 889 20.96 4.38 -18.91
CA ALA A 889 20.68 5.76 -18.47
C ALA A 889 21.79 6.39 -17.60
N ALA A 890 22.94 5.72 -17.43
CA ALA A 890 24.08 6.18 -16.64
C ALA A 890 23.73 6.59 -15.20
N ARG A 891 22.87 5.81 -14.52
CA ARG A 891 22.40 6.04 -13.15
C ARG A 891 23.09 5.18 -12.07
N LYS A 892 23.87 4.17 -12.44
CA LYS A 892 24.59 3.31 -11.49
C LYS A 892 25.98 3.87 -11.16
N ASN A 893 26.20 4.15 -9.88
CA ASN A 893 27.46 4.66 -9.32
C ASN A 893 28.26 3.59 -8.54
N ILE A 894 27.83 2.33 -8.58
CA ILE A 894 28.37 1.20 -7.81
C ILE A 894 28.57 0.02 -8.77
N GLY A 895 29.64 -0.75 -8.61
CA GLY A 895 29.98 -1.86 -9.49
C GLY A 895 30.82 -1.44 -10.70
N VAL A 896 31.18 -2.42 -11.54
CA VAL A 896 31.99 -2.24 -12.74
C VAL A 896 31.11 -2.47 -13.96
N ILE A 897 31.03 -1.46 -14.83
CA ILE A 897 30.39 -1.56 -16.15
C ILE A 897 31.50 -1.77 -17.18
N SER A 898 31.37 -2.79 -18.03
CA SER A 898 32.28 -3.05 -19.15
C SER A 898 31.51 -3.32 -20.44
N GLY A 899 32.18 -3.17 -21.59
CA GLY A 899 31.54 -3.02 -22.90
C GLY A 899 31.50 -1.55 -23.35
N ASP A 900 30.85 -1.29 -24.48
CA ASP A 900 30.68 0.05 -25.03
C ASP A 900 29.21 0.44 -25.08
N ILE A 901 28.90 1.65 -24.59
CA ILE A 901 27.61 2.35 -24.76
C ILE A 901 27.92 3.60 -25.58
N LEU A 902 27.25 3.78 -26.72
CA LEU A 902 27.59 4.80 -27.71
C LEU A 902 26.34 5.46 -28.30
N ILE A 903 26.38 6.78 -28.40
CA ILE A 903 25.37 7.65 -29.01
C ILE A 903 26.00 8.22 -30.28
N ASP A 904 25.40 7.96 -31.45
CA ASP A 904 25.97 8.37 -32.75
C ASP A 904 27.45 7.96 -32.91
N ALA A 905 27.79 6.77 -32.41
CA ALA A 905 29.15 6.20 -32.33
C ALA A 905 30.15 6.94 -31.40
N MET A 906 29.71 7.87 -30.55
CA MET A 906 30.53 8.54 -29.53
C MET A 906 30.14 8.13 -28.11
N LYS A 907 31.08 8.19 -27.15
CA LYS A 907 30.79 7.88 -25.74
C LYS A 907 29.96 9.00 -25.07
N PRO A 908 29.00 8.68 -24.19
CA PRO A 908 28.19 9.68 -23.49
C PRO A 908 29.03 10.69 -22.70
N GLY A 909 28.79 11.99 -22.94
CA GLY A 909 29.38 13.08 -22.16
C GLY A 909 28.56 13.44 -20.90
N LYS A 910 29.01 14.44 -20.14
CA LYS A 910 28.31 14.92 -18.92
C LYS A 910 26.88 15.41 -19.20
N THR A 911 26.60 15.89 -20.41
CA THR A 911 25.26 16.28 -20.86
C THR A 911 24.28 15.14 -21.05
N PHE A 912 24.75 13.88 -21.09
CA PHE A 912 23.87 12.75 -21.38
C PHE A 912 22.66 12.69 -20.43
N GLN A 913 22.91 12.79 -19.12
CA GLN A 913 21.87 12.81 -18.08
C GLN A 913 20.89 14.00 -18.20
N ARG A 914 21.25 15.06 -18.93
CA ARG A 914 20.43 16.26 -19.19
C ARG A 914 19.61 16.12 -20.47
N SER A 915 20.17 15.51 -21.51
CA SER A 915 19.53 15.34 -22.83
C SER A 915 18.69 14.06 -22.96
N THR A 916 18.81 13.11 -22.01
CA THR A 916 17.89 11.97 -21.83
C THR A 916 16.91 12.23 -20.69
N SER A 917 15.70 11.68 -20.80
CA SER A 917 14.72 11.66 -19.71
C SER A 917 14.50 10.25 -19.16
N TYR A 918 14.20 10.14 -17.87
CA TYR A 918 14.00 8.86 -17.18
C TYR A 918 12.76 8.93 -16.27
N ALA A 919 11.71 8.19 -16.60
CA ALA A 919 10.58 8.00 -15.70
C ALA A 919 10.85 6.80 -14.77
N GLU A 920 10.81 7.04 -13.46
CA GLU A 920 10.94 5.98 -12.46
C GLU A 920 9.64 5.16 -12.30
N GLN A 921 9.79 3.95 -11.79
CA GLN A 921 8.68 3.06 -11.44
C GLN A 921 7.72 3.69 -10.41
N LEU A 922 8.21 4.57 -9.52
CA LEU A 922 7.41 5.28 -8.51
C LEU A 922 7.13 6.74 -8.92
N ASP A 923 5.87 7.15 -8.84
CA ASP A 923 5.43 8.50 -9.21
C ASP A 923 5.62 9.50 -8.04
N VAL A 924 6.80 10.10 -7.93
CA VAL A 924 7.15 11.05 -6.87
C VAL A 924 6.90 12.49 -7.34
N HIS A 925 5.83 13.11 -6.85
CA HIS A 925 5.43 14.49 -7.16
C HIS A 925 5.09 15.29 -5.91
N GLU A 926 5.21 16.62 -5.99
CA GLU A 926 4.79 17.53 -4.91
C GLU A 926 3.24 17.56 -4.82
N PRO A 927 2.61 17.11 -3.71
CA PRO A 927 1.16 16.88 -3.67
C PRO A 927 0.31 18.12 -3.91
N THR A 928 0.83 19.33 -3.66
CA THR A 928 0.11 20.61 -3.75
C THR A 928 0.19 21.29 -5.13
N GLN A 929 1.00 20.77 -6.06
CA GLN A 929 1.12 21.32 -7.40
C GLN A 929 -0.02 20.86 -8.32
N THR A 930 -0.36 21.70 -9.31
CA THR A 930 -1.16 21.23 -10.45
C THR A 930 -0.29 20.54 -11.50
N VAL A 931 -0.91 19.74 -12.37
CA VAL A 931 -0.27 19.13 -13.54
C VAL A 931 0.52 20.16 -14.37
N ARG A 932 -0.13 21.26 -14.76
CA ARG A 932 0.48 22.37 -15.52
C ARG A 932 1.68 22.98 -14.80
N GLU A 933 1.62 23.09 -13.47
CA GLU A 933 2.70 23.68 -12.67
C GLU A 933 3.90 22.74 -12.51
N ALA A 934 3.68 21.43 -12.41
CA ALA A 934 4.77 20.44 -12.43
C ALA A 934 5.51 20.48 -13.78
N PHE A 935 4.77 20.60 -14.89
CA PHE A 935 5.36 20.67 -16.23
C PHE A 935 6.12 21.98 -16.46
N ARG A 936 5.53 23.13 -16.10
CA ARG A 936 6.21 24.44 -16.16
C ARG A 936 7.47 24.47 -15.28
N PHE A 937 7.43 23.86 -14.09
CA PHE A 937 8.60 23.73 -13.21
C PHE A 937 9.72 22.88 -13.84
N SER A 938 9.38 21.76 -14.47
CA SER A 938 10.35 20.93 -15.21
C SER A 938 10.99 21.70 -16.37
N ALA A 939 10.16 22.36 -17.19
CA ALA A 939 10.59 23.14 -18.34
C ALA A 939 11.50 24.32 -17.96
N GLU A 940 11.18 25.06 -16.87
CA GLU A 940 12.01 26.18 -16.38
C GLU A 940 13.42 25.75 -15.94
N LEU A 941 13.57 24.54 -15.38
CA LEU A 941 14.85 24.07 -14.84
C LEU A 941 15.71 23.31 -15.86
N ARG A 942 15.08 22.50 -16.75
CA ARG A 942 15.76 21.57 -17.66
C ARG A 942 15.95 22.08 -19.09
N GLN A 943 15.09 22.96 -19.60
CA GLN A 943 15.29 23.54 -20.95
C GLN A 943 16.41 24.61 -20.93
N PRO A 944 17.08 24.88 -22.06
CA PRO A 944 18.18 25.85 -22.13
C PRO A 944 17.77 27.26 -21.66
N PHE A 945 18.60 27.86 -20.79
CA PHE A 945 18.26 29.12 -20.12
C PHE A 945 18.01 30.30 -21.09
N HIS A 946 18.55 30.25 -22.31
CA HIS A 946 18.39 31.29 -23.32
C HIS A 946 17.01 31.30 -24.02
N VAL A 947 16.26 30.19 -23.98
CA VAL A 947 14.91 30.08 -24.60
C VAL A 947 13.90 30.97 -23.85
N PRO A 948 13.08 31.79 -24.53
CA PRO A 948 12.06 32.62 -23.89
C PRO A 948 11.05 31.81 -23.07
N MET A 949 10.67 32.34 -21.90
CA MET A 949 9.75 31.68 -20.96
C MET A 949 8.36 31.41 -21.58
N GLU A 950 7.91 32.26 -22.50
CA GLU A 950 6.65 32.09 -23.23
C GLU A 950 6.69 30.87 -24.18
N GLU A 951 7.82 30.62 -24.84
CA GLU A 951 8.02 29.45 -25.72
C GLU A 951 8.02 28.15 -24.89
N ARG A 952 8.74 28.14 -23.75
CA ARG A 952 8.72 27.01 -22.82
C ARG A 952 7.32 26.70 -22.32
N TYR A 953 6.53 27.74 -22.02
CA TYR A 953 5.16 27.58 -21.55
C TYR A 953 4.21 27.13 -22.67
N ALA A 954 4.36 27.63 -23.90
CA ALA A 954 3.60 27.14 -25.05
C ALA A 954 3.83 25.65 -25.30
N TYR A 955 5.09 25.20 -25.26
CA TYR A 955 5.45 23.78 -25.35
C TYR A 955 4.82 22.94 -24.22
N VAL A 956 4.72 23.47 -22.99
CA VAL A 956 4.01 22.78 -21.89
C VAL A 956 2.52 22.59 -22.19
N GLU A 957 1.86 23.57 -22.82
CA GLU A 957 0.45 23.42 -23.24
C GLU A 957 0.28 22.38 -24.36
N GLU A 958 1.24 22.29 -25.27
CA GLU A 958 1.30 21.24 -26.31
C GLU A 958 1.47 19.85 -25.68
N ILE A 959 2.37 19.69 -24.71
CA ILE A 959 2.57 18.43 -23.97
C ILE A 959 1.32 18.03 -23.16
N ILE A 960 0.58 18.98 -22.58
CA ILE A 960 -0.70 18.70 -21.89
C ILE A 960 -1.73 18.11 -22.86
N SER A 961 -1.83 18.62 -24.08
CA SER A 961 -2.77 18.09 -25.08
C SER A 961 -2.28 16.79 -25.72
N LEU A 962 -0.96 16.63 -25.92
CA LEU A 962 -0.36 15.38 -26.38
C LEU A 962 -0.66 14.22 -25.41
N LEU A 963 -0.59 14.47 -24.10
CA LEU A 963 -0.92 13.52 -23.02
C LEU A 963 -2.42 13.39 -22.73
N GLU A 964 -3.27 14.12 -23.46
CA GLU A 964 -4.75 14.10 -23.33
C GLU A 964 -5.24 14.47 -21.92
N MET A 965 -4.55 15.44 -21.29
CA MET A 965 -4.77 15.85 -19.91
C MET A 965 -5.50 17.19 -19.77
N GLU A 966 -6.20 17.65 -20.81
CA GLU A 966 -6.87 18.96 -20.85
C GLU A 966 -7.87 19.14 -19.69
N SER A 967 -8.57 18.05 -19.32
CA SER A 967 -9.56 18.04 -18.23
C SER A 967 -8.94 18.11 -16.83
N ILE A 968 -7.64 17.83 -16.69
CA ILE A 968 -6.92 17.77 -15.41
C ILE A 968 -5.70 18.70 -15.35
N ALA A 969 -5.49 19.57 -16.34
CA ALA A 969 -4.33 20.47 -16.42
C ALA A 969 -4.16 21.35 -15.16
N ASP A 970 -5.26 21.84 -14.59
CA ASP A 970 -5.29 22.60 -13.34
C ASP A 970 -5.78 21.78 -12.13
N ALA A 971 -5.89 20.45 -12.26
CA ALA A 971 -6.12 19.55 -11.14
C ALA A 971 -4.83 19.37 -10.33
N ILE A 972 -4.98 19.18 -9.03
CA ILE A 972 -3.90 18.94 -8.07
C ILE A 972 -3.49 17.47 -8.12
N ILE A 973 -2.19 17.23 -8.13
CA ILE A 973 -1.61 15.88 -8.21
C ILE A 973 -1.99 15.05 -6.98
N GLY A 974 -1.87 15.65 -5.79
CA GLY A 974 -2.30 15.07 -4.53
C GLY A 974 -1.43 13.90 -4.04
N THR A 975 -1.95 13.12 -3.11
CA THR A 975 -1.34 11.89 -2.60
C THR A 975 -1.99 10.66 -3.27
N PRO A 976 -1.42 9.44 -3.13
CA PRO A 976 -2.05 8.21 -3.60
C PRO A 976 -3.53 8.07 -3.18
N GLU A 977 -3.83 8.43 -1.93
CA GLU A 977 -5.16 8.37 -1.30
C GLU A 977 -6.12 9.49 -1.76
N PHE A 978 -5.60 10.67 -2.11
CA PHE A 978 -6.40 11.86 -2.45
C PHE A 978 -5.75 12.67 -3.57
N GLY A 979 -6.29 12.61 -4.80
CA GLY A 979 -5.76 13.40 -5.92
C GLY A 979 -6.11 12.82 -7.29
N LEU A 980 -5.11 12.76 -8.17
CA LEU A 980 -5.19 12.09 -9.47
C LEU A 980 -5.25 10.57 -9.34
N THR A 981 -5.73 9.87 -10.38
CA THR A 981 -5.64 8.40 -10.45
C THR A 981 -4.20 7.94 -10.66
N VAL A 982 -3.92 6.63 -10.50
CA VAL A 982 -2.59 6.05 -10.78
C VAL A 982 -2.18 6.30 -12.24
N GLU A 983 -3.06 6.02 -13.19
CA GLU A 983 -2.86 6.31 -14.62
C GLU A 983 -2.57 7.80 -14.87
N GLN A 984 -3.35 8.70 -14.27
CA GLN A 984 -3.14 10.14 -14.42
C GLN A 984 -1.80 10.59 -13.81
N ARG A 985 -1.36 10.00 -12.69
CA ARG A 985 -0.01 10.22 -12.16
C ARG A 985 1.08 9.70 -13.08
N LYS A 986 0.90 8.52 -13.71
CA LYS A 986 1.85 7.99 -14.71
C LYS A 986 1.99 8.94 -15.91
N ARG A 987 0.87 9.46 -16.43
CA ARG A 987 0.87 10.52 -17.48
C ARG A 987 1.60 11.79 -17.01
N VAL A 988 1.44 12.19 -15.74
CA VAL A 988 2.19 13.32 -15.16
C VAL A 988 3.69 13.03 -15.03
N THR A 989 4.10 11.84 -14.60
CA THR A 989 5.52 11.44 -14.54
C THR A 989 6.16 11.51 -15.94
N ILE A 990 5.52 10.89 -16.94
CA ILE A 990 5.98 10.93 -18.33
C ILE A 990 5.99 12.38 -18.88
N GLY A 991 4.98 13.19 -18.55
CA GLY A 991 4.91 14.57 -19.03
C GLY A 991 5.84 15.56 -18.33
N VAL A 992 6.21 15.32 -17.06
CA VAL A 992 7.30 16.04 -16.39
C VAL A 992 8.62 15.80 -17.12
N GLU A 993 8.88 14.55 -17.50
CA GLU A 993 10.02 14.17 -18.33
C GLU A 993 9.97 14.78 -19.73
N LEU A 994 8.82 14.75 -20.43
CA LEU A 994 8.68 15.36 -21.76
C LEU A 994 8.76 16.90 -21.75
N ALA A 995 8.28 17.56 -20.69
CA ALA A 995 8.39 19.01 -20.54
C ALA A 995 9.85 19.49 -20.48
N ALA A 996 10.82 18.59 -20.23
CA ALA A 996 12.25 18.88 -20.35
C ALA A 996 12.72 19.06 -21.81
N LYS A 997 11.93 18.63 -22.79
CA LYS A 997 12.25 18.58 -24.22
C LYS A 997 13.50 17.71 -24.51
N PRO A 998 13.47 16.39 -24.17
CA PRO A 998 14.62 15.50 -24.35
C PRO A 998 15.06 15.42 -25.81
N GLU A 999 16.31 15.80 -26.08
CA GLU A 999 16.89 15.78 -27.44
C GLU A 999 17.26 14.38 -27.93
N LEU A 1000 17.48 13.45 -26.98
CA LEU A 1000 17.96 12.10 -27.28
C LEU A 1000 16.82 11.08 -27.23
N MET A 1001 16.39 10.75 -26.01
CA MET A 1001 15.74 9.48 -25.71
C MET A 1001 14.95 9.56 -24.41
N LEU A 1002 13.87 8.80 -24.34
CA LEU A 1002 13.03 8.61 -23.15
C LEU A 1002 13.18 7.17 -22.65
N PHE A 1003 13.71 7.02 -21.44
CA PHE A 1003 13.70 5.76 -20.69
C PHE A 1003 12.48 5.73 -19.77
N LEU A 1004 11.75 4.62 -19.74
CA LEU A 1004 10.59 4.45 -18.86
C LEU A 1004 10.70 3.12 -18.11
N ASP A 1005 10.81 3.17 -16.78
CA ASP A 1005 10.83 1.97 -15.97
C ASP A 1005 9.41 1.56 -15.57
N GLU A 1006 8.92 0.48 -16.19
CA GLU A 1006 7.58 -0.08 -16.07
C GLU A 1006 6.45 0.97 -16.09
N PRO A 1007 6.27 1.73 -17.20
CA PRO A 1007 5.24 2.78 -17.30
C PRO A 1007 3.81 2.24 -17.18
N THR A 1008 3.60 0.93 -17.35
CA THR A 1008 2.32 0.25 -17.15
C THR A 1008 2.17 -0.41 -15.78
N SER A 1009 3.17 -0.34 -14.89
CA SER A 1009 3.14 -1.00 -13.58
C SER A 1009 2.04 -0.45 -12.69
N GLY A 1010 1.25 -1.35 -12.09
CA GLY A 1010 0.13 -0.98 -11.23
C GLY A 1010 -1.05 -0.33 -11.96
N LEU A 1011 -1.10 -0.39 -13.29
CA LEU A 1011 -2.26 -0.06 -14.11
C LEU A 1011 -3.01 -1.34 -14.52
N ASP A 1012 -4.31 -1.21 -14.74
CA ASP A 1012 -5.13 -2.18 -15.46
C ASP A 1012 -4.81 -2.25 -16.95
N SER A 1013 -5.28 -3.30 -17.63
CA SER A 1013 -5.04 -3.54 -19.06
C SER A 1013 -5.46 -2.36 -19.93
N GLN A 1014 -6.62 -1.74 -19.64
CA GLN A 1014 -7.14 -0.60 -20.41
C GLN A 1014 -6.34 0.69 -20.18
N SER A 1015 -6.05 1.05 -18.92
CA SER A 1015 -5.19 2.19 -18.60
C SER A 1015 -3.79 2.02 -19.20
N ALA A 1016 -3.23 0.82 -19.12
CA ALA A 1016 -1.93 0.49 -19.71
C ALA A 1016 -1.96 0.59 -21.24
N PHE A 1017 -3.01 0.06 -21.90
CA PHE A 1017 -3.20 0.21 -23.36
C PHE A 1017 -3.22 1.68 -23.77
N ASN A 1018 -3.95 2.52 -23.03
CA ASN A 1018 -3.99 3.97 -23.29
C ASN A 1018 -2.62 4.66 -23.09
N ILE A 1019 -1.82 4.26 -22.08
CA ILE A 1019 -0.43 4.72 -21.92
C ILE A 1019 0.43 4.28 -23.11
N VAL A 1020 0.38 3.01 -23.53
CA VAL A 1020 1.21 2.50 -24.63
C VAL A 1020 0.81 3.08 -25.99
N ARG A 1021 -0.49 3.26 -26.25
CA ARG A 1021 -0.99 3.98 -27.43
C ARG A 1021 -0.48 5.42 -27.47
N PHE A 1022 -0.42 6.10 -26.31
CA PHE A 1022 0.23 7.40 -26.20
C PHE A 1022 1.73 7.32 -26.51
N LEU A 1023 2.47 6.35 -25.94
CA LEU A 1023 3.89 6.15 -26.22
C LEU A 1023 4.15 5.84 -27.71
N LYS A 1024 3.24 5.13 -28.37
CA LYS A 1024 3.32 4.85 -29.81
C LYS A 1024 3.16 6.12 -30.65
N LYS A 1025 2.19 6.98 -30.31
CA LYS A 1025 2.03 8.31 -30.95
C LYS A 1025 3.26 9.19 -30.73
N LEU A 1026 3.85 9.16 -29.53
CA LEU A 1026 5.08 9.87 -29.20
C LEU A 1026 6.30 9.33 -29.97
N ALA A 1027 6.44 8.01 -30.09
CA ALA A 1027 7.48 7.38 -30.91
C ALA A 1027 7.35 7.78 -32.39
N ALA A 1028 6.15 7.64 -32.97
CA ALA A 1028 5.83 8.05 -34.33
C ALA A 1028 6.09 9.57 -34.59
N SER A 1029 6.07 10.39 -33.55
CA SER A 1029 6.44 11.81 -33.61
C SER A 1029 7.95 12.07 -33.72
N GLY A 1030 8.79 11.02 -33.70
CA GLY A 1030 10.25 11.08 -33.81
C GLY A 1030 11.02 10.79 -32.51
N GLN A 1031 10.34 10.48 -31.39
CA GLN A 1031 11.02 10.19 -30.12
C GLN A 1031 11.59 8.77 -30.11
N ALA A 1032 12.85 8.59 -29.70
CA ALA A 1032 13.39 7.28 -29.33
C ALA A 1032 12.89 6.90 -27.92
N ILE A 1033 12.26 5.73 -27.77
CA ILE A 1033 11.70 5.25 -26.49
C ILE A 1033 12.17 3.81 -26.19
N LEU A 1034 12.73 3.62 -24.99
CA LEU A 1034 12.99 2.29 -24.42
C LEU A 1034 12.26 2.16 -23.08
N CYS A 1035 11.39 1.16 -22.96
CA CYS A 1035 10.63 0.95 -21.75
C CYS A 1035 10.67 -0.51 -21.28
N THR A 1036 10.84 -0.73 -19.98
CA THR A 1036 10.66 -2.05 -19.38
C THR A 1036 9.16 -2.36 -19.27
N ILE A 1037 8.76 -3.59 -19.61
CA ILE A 1037 7.34 -4.01 -19.54
C ILE A 1037 7.24 -5.39 -18.90
N HIS A 1038 6.26 -5.52 -17.99
CA HIS A 1038 5.95 -6.76 -17.29
C HIS A 1038 4.61 -7.37 -17.74
N GLN A 1039 3.71 -6.59 -18.35
CA GLN A 1039 2.36 -7.03 -18.65
C GLN A 1039 2.31 -7.87 -19.93
N PRO A 1040 1.81 -9.11 -19.89
CA PRO A 1040 1.77 -10.00 -21.05
C PRO A 1040 0.49 -9.81 -21.89
N ASN A 1041 -0.14 -8.64 -21.91
CA ASN A 1041 -1.37 -8.42 -22.70
C ASN A 1041 -1.04 -8.32 -24.21
N ALA A 1042 -1.75 -9.09 -25.04
CA ALA A 1042 -1.48 -9.21 -26.47
C ALA A 1042 -1.69 -7.89 -27.25
N ALA A 1043 -2.79 -7.18 -27.02
CA ALA A 1043 -3.10 -5.90 -27.69
C ALA A 1043 -2.08 -4.80 -27.31
N LEU A 1044 -1.59 -4.84 -26.07
CA LEU A 1044 -0.46 -4.03 -25.60
C LEU A 1044 0.84 -4.38 -26.33
N PHE A 1045 1.16 -5.67 -26.42
CA PHE A 1045 2.39 -6.16 -27.03
C PHE A 1045 2.52 -5.81 -28.52
N GLU A 1046 1.42 -5.85 -29.28
CA GLU A 1046 1.41 -5.50 -30.72
C GLU A 1046 1.71 -4.03 -31.03
N ASN A 1047 1.63 -3.12 -30.04
CA ASN A 1047 2.00 -1.72 -30.25
C ASN A 1047 3.51 -1.49 -30.32
N PHE A 1048 4.33 -2.44 -29.87
CA PHE A 1048 5.79 -2.33 -29.85
C PHE A 1048 6.40 -2.70 -31.20
N ASP A 1049 7.40 -1.93 -31.64
CA ASP A 1049 8.12 -2.21 -32.89
C ASP A 1049 9.13 -3.35 -32.69
N ARG A 1050 9.84 -3.28 -31.57
CA ARG A 1050 11.01 -4.12 -31.26
C ARG A 1050 10.95 -4.66 -29.84
N LEU A 1051 11.34 -5.92 -29.68
CA LEU A 1051 11.49 -6.59 -28.38
C LEU A 1051 12.97 -6.83 -28.07
N LEU A 1052 13.38 -6.54 -26.84
CA LEU A 1052 14.56 -7.10 -26.18
C LEU A 1052 14.10 -8.03 -25.05
N LEU A 1053 14.32 -9.33 -25.21
CA LEU A 1053 13.95 -10.37 -24.25
C LEU A 1053 15.18 -10.83 -23.47
N LEU A 1054 15.16 -10.65 -22.15
CA LEU A 1054 16.21 -11.12 -21.23
C LEU A 1054 15.75 -12.31 -20.39
N GLN A 1055 16.66 -13.23 -20.10
CA GLN A 1055 16.46 -14.30 -19.13
C GLN A 1055 17.27 -14.08 -17.83
N ARG A 1056 17.03 -14.93 -16.82
CA ARG A 1056 17.78 -14.92 -15.55
C ARG A 1056 19.29 -14.98 -15.81
N GLY A 1057 20.05 -14.17 -15.07
CA GLY A 1057 21.49 -13.99 -15.30
C GLY A 1057 21.86 -12.89 -16.30
N GLY A 1058 20.89 -12.14 -16.83
CA GLY A 1058 21.15 -10.97 -17.68
C GLY A 1058 21.72 -11.30 -19.05
N ARG A 1059 21.33 -12.46 -19.61
CA ARG A 1059 21.61 -12.87 -21.00
C ARG A 1059 20.42 -12.57 -21.90
N THR A 1060 20.69 -12.33 -23.18
CA THR A 1060 19.67 -12.06 -24.21
C THR A 1060 19.15 -13.36 -24.79
N VAL A 1061 17.84 -13.45 -25.05
CA VAL A 1061 17.16 -14.58 -25.72
C VAL A 1061 16.68 -14.20 -27.12
N TYR A 1062 16.25 -12.95 -27.29
CA TYR A 1062 15.77 -12.41 -28.55
C TYR A 1062 15.96 -10.90 -28.57
N PHE A 1063 16.44 -10.35 -29.68
CA PHE A 1063 16.40 -8.93 -29.96
C PHE A 1063 16.04 -8.69 -31.42
N GLY A 1064 14.81 -8.24 -31.69
CA GLY A 1064 14.30 -8.15 -33.05
C GLY A 1064 12.90 -7.54 -33.13
N ASP A 1065 12.41 -7.39 -34.37
CA ASP A 1065 11.07 -6.87 -34.64
C ASP A 1065 10.00 -7.83 -34.11
N ILE A 1066 8.83 -7.32 -33.72
CA ILE A 1066 7.70 -8.15 -33.27
C ILE A 1066 6.78 -8.50 -34.46
N GLY A 1067 6.39 -7.48 -35.23
CA GLY A 1067 5.45 -7.58 -36.33
C GLY A 1067 3.98 -7.76 -35.88
N LYS A 1068 3.03 -7.55 -36.80
CA LYS A 1068 1.59 -7.78 -36.54
C LYS A 1068 1.34 -9.24 -36.15
N ASP A 1069 0.42 -9.51 -35.21
CA ASP A 1069 0.16 -10.84 -34.61
C ASP A 1069 1.43 -11.54 -34.08
N ALA A 1070 2.44 -10.73 -33.72
CA ALA A 1070 3.80 -11.14 -33.31
C ALA A 1070 4.46 -12.20 -34.20
N HIS A 1071 4.16 -12.20 -35.50
CA HIS A 1071 4.51 -13.30 -36.41
C HIS A 1071 6.02 -13.52 -36.56
N VAL A 1072 6.85 -12.48 -36.41
CA VAL A 1072 8.31 -12.59 -36.50
C VAL A 1072 8.84 -13.39 -35.30
N LEU A 1073 8.48 -12.96 -34.08
CA LEU A 1073 8.83 -13.65 -32.84
C LEU A 1073 8.31 -15.09 -32.82
N ARG A 1074 7.06 -15.33 -33.26
CA ARG A 1074 6.49 -16.68 -33.34
C ARG A 1074 7.26 -17.58 -34.31
N SER A 1075 7.76 -17.02 -35.41
CA SER A 1075 8.56 -17.77 -36.38
C SER A 1075 9.91 -18.18 -35.78
N TYR A 1076 10.57 -17.27 -35.05
CA TYR A 1076 11.81 -17.54 -34.31
C TYR A 1076 11.63 -18.60 -33.20
N LEU A 1077 10.56 -18.50 -32.40
CA LEU A 1077 10.27 -19.51 -31.36
C LEU A 1077 9.98 -20.87 -32.00
N LYS A 1078 9.16 -20.90 -33.07
CA LYS A 1078 8.79 -22.14 -33.78
C LYS A 1078 9.99 -22.81 -34.44
N SER A 1079 10.91 -22.07 -35.05
CA SER A 1079 12.12 -22.64 -35.67
C SER A 1079 13.05 -23.32 -34.66
N HIS A 1080 12.95 -22.95 -33.38
CA HIS A 1080 13.72 -23.52 -32.28
C HIS A 1080 12.91 -24.50 -31.38
N GLY A 1081 11.71 -24.89 -31.81
CA GLY A 1081 10.92 -25.96 -31.17
C GLY A 1081 9.82 -25.52 -30.20
N ALA A 1082 9.52 -24.22 -30.11
CA ALA A 1082 8.42 -23.69 -29.31
C ALA A 1082 7.33 -23.08 -30.21
N GLU A 1083 6.28 -23.85 -30.52
CA GLU A 1083 5.13 -23.39 -31.30
C GLU A 1083 3.96 -22.95 -30.42
N ALA A 1084 3.60 -21.66 -30.52
CA ALA A 1084 2.40 -21.10 -29.91
C ALA A 1084 1.13 -21.45 -30.72
N GLY A 1085 0.06 -21.85 -30.03
CA GLY A 1085 -1.23 -22.21 -30.60
C GLY A 1085 -1.98 -21.05 -31.28
N PRO A 1086 -3.12 -21.33 -31.93
CA PRO A 1086 -3.89 -20.34 -32.67
C PRO A 1086 -4.60 -19.30 -31.77
N THR A 1087 -4.93 -19.67 -30.53
CA THR A 1087 -5.56 -18.83 -29.50
C THR A 1087 -4.58 -18.29 -28.47
N ASP A 1088 -3.34 -18.79 -28.47
CA ASP A 1088 -2.39 -18.48 -27.41
C ASP A 1088 -1.94 -17.02 -27.46
N ASN A 1089 -1.83 -16.43 -26.27
CA ASN A 1089 -1.25 -15.12 -26.08
C ASN A 1089 0.27 -15.20 -26.18
N VAL A 1090 0.83 -14.64 -27.25
CA VAL A 1090 2.25 -14.74 -27.59
C VAL A 1090 3.17 -14.16 -26.52
N ALA A 1091 2.73 -13.09 -25.84
CA ALA A 1091 3.51 -12.42 -24.81
C ALA A 1091 3.58 -13.21 -23.49
N GLU A 1092 2.57 -14.04 -23.21
CA GLU A 1092 2.56 -15.02 -22.12
C GLU A 1092 3.40 -16.24 -22.52
N TYR A 1093 3.12 -16.83 -23.69
CA TYR A 1093 3.81 -18.00 -24.22
C TYR A 1093 5.33 -17.82 -24.33
N MET A 1094 5.82 -16.66 -24.79
CA MET A 1094 7.27 -16.42 -24.89
C MET A 1094 7.98 -16.44 -23.53
N LEU A 1095 7.28 -16.08 -22.44
CA LEU A 1095 7.82 -16.10 -21.09
C LEU A 1095 7.80 -17.54 -20.53
N GLU A 1096 6.73 -18.29 -20.79
CA GLU A 1096 6.64 -19.71 -20.44
C GLU A 1096 7.70 -20.54 -21.17
N ALA A 1097 7.89 -20.32 -22.48
CA ALA A 1097 8.85 -21.04 -23.32
C ALA A 1097 10.30 -20.94 -22.81
N ILE A 1098 10.70 -19.76 -22.30
CA ILE A 1098 12.03 -19.54 -21.71
C ILE A 1098 12.17 -20.06 -20.27
N GLY A 1099 11.10 -20.61 -19.67
CA GLY A 1099 11.07 -21.05 -18.28
C GLY A 1099 11.01 -19.90 -17.27
N ALA A 1100 10.30 -18.80 -17.59
CA ALA A 1100 10.02 -17.75 -16.62
C ALA A 1100 8.85 -18.16 -15.71
N GLY A 1101 9.09 -18.21 -14.40
CA GLY A 1101 8.07 -18.59 -13.41
C GLY A 1101 8.21 -20.05 -12.99
N SER A 1102 7.07 -20.74 -12.85
CA SER A 1102 6.96 -22.13 -12.39
C SER A 1102 7.01 -23.16 -13.54
N ALA A 1103 6.86 -22.72 -14.79
CA ALA A 1103 6.83 -23.59 -15.97
C ALA A 1103 8.23 -24.10 -16.34
N PRO A 1104 8.36 -25.36 -16.84
CA PRO A 1104 9.63 -25.88 -17.29
C PRO A 1104 9.98 -25.25 -18.65
N ARG A 1105 11.25 -24.88 -18.84
CA ARG A 1105 11.75 -24.35 -20.11
C ARG A 1105 11.43 -25.33 -21.25
N VAL A 1106 10.86 -24.82 -22.34
CA VAL A 1106 10.62 -25.59 -23.56
C VAL A 1106 11.96 -25.78 -24.28
N GLY A 1107 12.35 -27.03 -24.51
CA GLY A 1107 13.58 -27.41 -25.23
C GLY A 1107 14.77 -27.81 -24.34
N ASP A 1108 15.58 -28.75 -24.86
CA ASP A 1108 16.76 -29.30 -24.17
C ASP A 1108 17.93 -28.28 -24.02
N ARG A 1109 18.00 -27.25 -24.88
CA ARG A 1109 19.09 -26.25 -24.91
C ARG A 1109 18.67 -24.93 -24.26
N ASP A 1110 19.64 -24.16 -23.78
CA ASP A 1110 19.41 -22.83 -23.22
C ASP A 1110 19.11 -21.79 -24.31
N TRP A 1111 18.08 -20.97 -24.09
CA TRP A 1111 17.63 -19.96 -25.06
C TRP A 1111 18.65 -18.85 -25.32
N ALA A 1112 19.53 -18.54 -24.37
CA ALA A 1112 20.62 -17.61 -24.62
C ALA A 1112 21.76 -18.23 -25.44
N ASP A 1113 22.00 -19.55 -25.32
CA ASP A 1113 22.96 -20.25 -26.18
C ASP A 1113 22.41 -20.38 -27.61
N ILE A 1114 21.09 -20.56 -27.77
CA ILE A 1114 20.40 -20.51 -29.06
C ILE A 1114 20.56 -19.11 -29.68
N TRP A 1115 20.33 -18.05 -28.91
CA TRP A 1115 20.51 -16.67 -29.38
C TRP A 1115 21.95 -16.38 -29.81
N GLU A 1116 22.95 -16.81 -29.05
CA GLU A 1116 24.37 -16.59 -29.37
C GLU A 1116 24.83 -17.29 -30.67
N ASP A 1117 24.20 -18.41 -31.03
CA ASP A 1117 24.42 -19.14 -32.29
C ASP A 1117 23.50 -18.68 -33.45
N SER A 1118 22.51 -17.83 -33.19
CA SER A 1118 21.44 -17.48 -34.13
C SER A 1118 21.89 -16.57 -35.29
N ALA A 1119 21.18 -16.66 -36.42
CA ALA A 1119 21.41 -15.76 -37.56
C ALA A 1119 20.94 -14.32 -37.23
N GLU A 1120 19.89 -14.21 -36.42
CA GLU A 1120 19.30 -12.98 -35.90
C GLU A 1120 20.32 -12.17 -35.08
N PHE A 1121 21.12 -12.83 -34.22
CA PHE A 1121 22.18 -12.16 -33.47
C PHE A 1121 23.34 -11.67 -34.36
N ALA A 1122 23.61 -12.36 -35.46
CA ALA A 1122 24.58 -11.90 -36.46
C ALA A 1122 24.08 -10.64 -37.19
N ASP A 1123 22.81 -10.60 -37.61
CA ASP A 1123 22.20 -9.40 -38.21
C ASP A 1123 22.13 -8.21 -37.24
N VAL A 1124 21.87 -8.45 -35.95
CA VAL A 1124 21.94 -7.40 -34.91
C VAL A 1124 23.34 -6.79 -34.84
N LYS A 1125 24.40 -7.61 -34.84
CA LYS A 1125 25.79 -7.11 -34.85
C LYS A 1125 26.11 -6.33 -36.12
N GLU A 1126 25.74 -6.86 -37.30
CA GLU A 1126 25.95 -6.16 -38.57
C GLU A 1126 25.18 -4.82 -38.61
N THR A 1127 23.95 -4.80 -38.13
CA THR A 1127 23.12 -3.59 -38.04
C THR A 1127 23.73 -2.55 -37.10
N ILE A 1128 24.28 -2.93 -35.94
CA ILE A 1128 24.99 -1.98 -35.05
C ILE A 1128 26.22 -1.40 -35.77
N ILE A 1129 27.00 -2.23 -36.47
CA ILE A 1129 28.16 -1.78 -37.27
C ILE A 1129 27.72 -0.83 -38.39
N ARG A 1130 26.61 -1.10 -39.07
CA ARG A 1130 26.02 -0.25 -40.12
C ARG A 1130 25.61 1.11 -39.54
N LEU A 1131 24.83 1.13 -38.46
CA LEU A 1131 24.39 2.35 -37.76
C LEU A 1131 25.58 3.20 -37.30
N LYS A 1132 26.63 2.56 -36.77
CA LYS A 1132 27.89 3.25 -36.41
C LYS A 1132 28.55 3.92 -37.62
N ARG A 1133 28.68 3.22 -38.76
CA ARG A 1133 29.27 3.78 -40.00
C ARG A 1133 28.45 4.95 -40.54
N GLU A 1134 27.13 4.81 -40.60
CA GLU A 1134 26.20 5.87 -41.04
C GLU A 1134 26.33 7.12 -40.17
N ARG A 1135 26.34 6.96 -38.83
CA ARG A 1135 26.48 8.10 -37.90
C ARG A 1135 27.88 8.68 -37.86
N GLN A 1136 28.94 7.89 -38.06
CA GLN A 1136 30.30 8.42 -38.25
C GLN A 1136 30.43 9.26 -39.53
N ALA A 1137 29.78 8.84 -40.63
CA ALA A 1137 29.76 9.61 -41.87
C ALA A 1137 29.00 10.95 -41.73
N ALA A 1138 27.86 10.95 -41.02
CA ALA A 1138 27.10 12.18 -40.74
C ALA A 1138 27.76 13.08 -39.66
N GLY A 1139 28.44 12.48 -38.69
CA GLY A 1139 29.05 13.15 -37.54
C GLY A 1139 30.32 13.95 -37.85
N ALA A 1140 30.95 13.73 -39.02
CA ALA A 1140 32.14 14.46 -39.46
C ALA A 1140 31.93 15.99 -39.62
N THR A 1141 30.68 16.46 -39.57
CA THR A 1141 30.29 17.87 -39.70
C THR A 1141 29.96 18.61 -38.40
N VAL A 1142 29.86 17.93 -37.24
CA VAL A 1142 29.54 18.58 -35.96
C VAL A 1142 30.82 18.85 -35.17
N THR A 1143 31.38 20.05 -35.34
CA THR A 1143 32.63 20.45 -34.69
C THR A 1143 32.51 20.50 -33.16
N VAL A 1144 33.42 19.77 -32.50
CA VAL A 1144 33.72 19.84 -31.08
C VAL A 1144 34.16 21.26 -30.71
N ASN A 1145 33.26 22.08 -30.14
CA ASN A 1145 33.53 23.27 -29.30
C ASN A 1145 32.23 24.03 -28.90
N ASP A 1146 31.17 23.35 -28.45
CA ASP A 1146 30.01 24.04 -27.85
C ASP A 1146 30.12 24.08 -26.31
N PRO A 1147 30.30 25.25 -25.68
CA PRO A 1147 30.38 25.36 -24.21
C PRO A 1147 29.05 25.09 -23.47
N GLU A 1148 27.92 24.84 -24.16
CA GLU A 1148 26.73 24.25 -23.52
C GLU A 1148 26.86 22.73 -23.30
N LEU A 1149 27.81 22.05 -23.96
CA LEU A 1149 28.07 20.60 -23.81
C LEU A 1149 28.88 20.21 -22.55
N GLU A 1150 29.46 21.18 -21.84
CA GLU A 1150 30.22 20.91 -20.59
C GLU A 1150 29.42 21.19 -19.30
N LYS A 1151 28.26 21.82 -19.40
CA LYS A 1151 27.44 22.24 -18.25
C LYS A 1151 26.52 21.12 -17.77
N GLU A 1152 26.68 20.73 -16.51
CA GLU A 1152 25.83 19.77 -15.80
C GLU A 1152 24.35 20.20 -15.74
N TYR A 1153 24.09 21.49 -15.53
CA TYR A 1153 22.73 22.06 -15.46
C TYR A 1153 22.45 23.05 -16.61
N ALA A 1154 21.24 23.01 -17.16
CA ALA A 1154 20.77 23.94 -18.20
C ALA A 1154 20.55 25.37 -17.68
N SER A 1155 20.15 25.50 -16.40
CA SER A 1155 19.81 26.77 -15.75
C SER A 1155 20.83 27.14 -14.66
N PRO A 1156 21.18 28.43 -14.48
CA PRO A 1156 22.10 28.87 -13.41
C PRO A 1156 21.54 28.64 -12.01
N PHE A 1157 22.39 28.31 -11.04
CA PHE A 1157 22.00 28.05 -9.63
C PHE A 1157 21.09 29.12 -9.01
N LYS A 1158 21.32 30.41 -9.29
CA LYS A 1158 20.45 31.51 -8.81
C LYS A 1158 19.02 31.43 -9.37
N HIS A 1159 18.86 30.98 -10.61
CA HIS A 1159 17.54 30.73 -11.20
C HIS A 1159 16.90 29.50 -10.58
N GLN A 1160 17.64 28.39 -10.45
CA GLN A 1160 17.16 27.17 -9.80
C GLN A 1160 16.63 27.45 -8.39
N MET A 1161 17.42 28.13 -7.55
CA MET A 1161 17.04 28.54 -6.19
C MET A 1161 15.74 29.35 -6.20
N MET A 1162 15.63 30.36 -7.07
CA MET A 1162 14.45 31.21 -7.17
C MET A 1162 13.19 30.43 -7.57
N VAL A 1163 13.29 29.52 -8.56
CA VAL A 1163 12.18 28.68 -9.03
C VAL A 1163 11.75 27.67 -7.95
N VAL A 1164 12.72 27.05 -7.26
CA VAL A 1164 12.46 26.13 -6.13
C VAL A 1164 11.82 26.87 -4.94
N CYS A 1165 12.32 28.06 -4.58
CA CYS A 1165 11.69 28.90 -3.55
C CYS A 1165 10.26 29.30 -3.93
N LYS A 1166 10.01 29.72 -5.18
CA LYS A 1166 8.66 30.05 -5.68
C LYS A 1166 7.71 28.85 -5.57
N ARG A 1167 8.17 27.64 -5.91
CA ARG A 1167 7.41 26.39 -5.72
C ARG A 1167 7.10 26.14 -4.24
N MET A 1168 8.09 26.27 -3.36
CA MET A 1168 7.92 26.07 -1.91
C MET A 1168 6.91 27.07 -1.30
N PHE A 1169 7.00 28.36 -1.65
CA PHE A 1169 6.03 29.36 -1.22
C PHE A 1169 4.61 29.05 -1.72
N LEU A 1170 4.46 28.56 -2.96
CA LEU A 1170 3.15 28.15 -3.48
C LEU A 1170 2.58 26.91 -2.77
N SER A 1171 3.44 25.94 -2.44
CA SER A 1171 3.04 24.75 -1.65
C SER A 1171 2.55 25.15 -0.26
N PHE A 1172 3.30 25.99 0.46
CA PHE A 1172 2.86 26.52 1.75
C PHE A 1172 1.56 27.34 1.63
N TRP A 1173 1.40 28.18 0.59
CA TRP A 1173 0.17 28.96 0.38
C TRP A 1173 -1.08 28.10 0.12
N ARG A 1174 -0.88 26.87 -0.39
CA ARG A 1174 -1.89 25.82 -0.59
C ARG A 1174 -1.96 24.78 0.53
N SER A 1175 -1.14 24.96 1.57
CA SER A 1175 -1.22 24.25 2.84
C SER A 1175 -1.76 25.22 3.90
N PRO A 1176 -3.02 25.67 3.76
CA PRO A 1176 -3.51 26.84 4.48
C PRO A 1176 -3.63 26.59 5.98
N ASP A 1177 -3.95 25.35 6.35
CA ASP A 1177 -3.99 24.88 7.72
C ASP A 1177 -2.61 24.96 8.40
N TYR A 1178 -1.53 24.61 7.71
CA TYR A 1178 -0.16 24.70 8.26
C TYR A 1178 0.25 26.14 8.60
N ILE A 1179 0.13 27.07 7.63
CA ILE A 1179 0.48 28.48 7.87
C ILE A 1179 -0.44 29.08 8.95
N PHE A 1180 -1.76 28.87 8.82
CA PHE A 1180 -2.72 29.42 9.77
C PHE A 1180 -2.49 28.88 11.18
N THR A 1181 -2.19 27.58 11.35
CA THR A 1181 -1.85 26.99 12.65
C THR A 1181 -0.67 27.70 13.28
N ARG A 1182 0.42 27.94 12.53
CA ARG A 1182 1.60 28.62 13.06
C ARG A 1182 1.30 30.07 13.49
N ILE A 1183 0.60 30.84 12.65
CA ILE A 1183 0.22 32.23 12.99
C ILE A 1183 -0.71 32.25 14.20
N PHE A 1184 -1.74 31.40 14.20
CA PHE A 1184 -2.67 31.24 15.32
C PHE A 1184 -1.95 30.86 16.61
N SER A 1185 -1.03 29.90 16.57
CA SER A 1185 -0.22 29.49 17.73
C SER A 1185 0.62 30.65 18.29
N HIS A 1186 1.32 31.41 17.43
CA HIS A 1186 2.09 32.57 17.88
C HIS A 1186 1.21 33.68 18.47
N VAL A 1187 0.06 33.97 17.85
CA VAL A 1187 -0.90 34.96 18.36
C VAL A 1187 -1.55 34.51 19.66
N ALA A 1188 -1.92 33.24 19.79
CA ALA A 1188 -2.52 32.69 21.01
C ALA A 1188 -1.54 32.70 22.18
N VAL A 1189 -0.26 32.37 21.95
CA VAL A 1189 0.80 32.48 22.98
C VAL A 1189 0.98 33.95 23.38
N ALA A 1190 1.16 34.86 22.42
CA ALA A 1190 1.35 36.29 22.74
C ALA A 1190 0.15 36.93 23.44
N LEU A 1191 -1.09 36.55 23.09
CA LEU A 1191 -2.30 37.04 23.75
C LEU A 1191 -2.47 36.46 25.16
N SER A 1192 -2.13 35.19 25.37
CA SER A 1192 -2.18 34.61 26.71
C SER A 1192 -1.14 35.23 27.64
N GLU A 1193 0.11 35.43 27.17
CA GLU A 1193 1.17 36.17 27.87
C GLU A 1193 0.81 37.63 28.17
N TYR A 1194 0.05 38.32 27.31
CA TYR A 1194 -0.39 39.71 27.56
C TYR A 1194 -1.61 39.80 28.50
N SER A 1195 -2.41 38.73 28.57
CA SER A 1195 -3.61 38.67 29.44
C SER A 1195 -3.32 38.24 30.88
N SER A 1196 -2.08 37.79 31.12
CA SER A 1196 -1.60 37.14 32.34
C SER A 1196 -0.66 38.05 33.13
#